data_AF-A0A4U1C1D6-F1
#
_entry.id   AF-A0A4U1C1D6-F1
#
_cell.length_a   1.000
_cell.length_b   1.000
_cell.length_c   1.000
_cell.angle_alpha   90.00
_cell.angle_beta   90.00
_cell.angle_gamma   90.00
#
_symmetry.space_group_name_H-M   'P 1'
#
loop_
_entity.id
_entity.type
_entity.pdbx_description
1 polymer ?
#
loop_
_entity_poly.entity_id
_entity_poly.type
_entity_poly.pdbx_seq_one_letter_code
_entity_poly.pdbx_strand_id
1 'polypeptide(L)'
;MTTKENESSEKPQIMESYFQTRLNSLGITPKLSFGKNPYFKETKTGNIEIQYPTLNQDIAMTKTRMNPEAGKDYNYFQSQKGNFLFFPPNVLKAYTDKTPIETLYITIGEFKAVSADVNGLHCIGISNKYAFAQGEELHPDLVQIIEELEVQNITLILDADLFSLTWDFEEEPDKDLAQNLYSYFNAISKFRLLAKEKVKSVYLSVIRERLLNNDVKGLDDLFNYKKGTEEQIIEDLNRLTTAKSYFETINLSIENLSKIKSFLHINFLKGVPADFYSKYRYLIEEKEFTFLRGKYKWDKVHEGLMLTKHADSDNYMRVGCDFLRIIYVPNSKGVLMRKLEGWKSGEIQRDYVIGLGIKNFFNTIPKYFSFCNVPENKTELYKQEIENCYNLYYPLDHKLEVGEFPKTEAFLKHIFGEAILSSGFTNYQLALDWLTIIYQEPTQKLPAICLVSKEKNTGKSTFLFWLRDIYKENATIVGNNDFNDTFNDDYISKLIIGVDESFIDKKLIMETIKSRITDEVAKIRGLYSGRREIPFVAKFVMTSNNESNFIQIDDDENRFWINRVNPYKPGTENPLLRQELIKEIPAFLNYLKNRKVLHPFKNRLYFAPDLLVNDALKKVRQSSQDWLEKEIRMIFKDKFYEYRFHTLYYTSSEILDILNGGAAGYKFRRAAVSERLEDTFKMRNDKDIRVSQPSKEESPVTGFDCIAHNFEPKRGRLYTFKIEDFYTWQHIEQYFNYCTIEEIKKFRVNNNKTESLEALDI
;
A
#
# COMPACT_ATOMS: atom_id res chain seq x y z
N MET A 1 -69.07 -64.91 -33.43
CA MET A 1 -68.88 -63.98 -34.58
C MET A 1 -69.00 -62.58 -34.02
N THR A 2 -67.89 -62.04 -33.54
CA THR A 2 -67.82 -60.77 -32.81
C THR A 2 -67.38 -59.68 -33.77
N THR A 3 -68.17 -58.62 -33.75
CA THR A 3 -68.12 -57.41 -34.57
C THR A 3 -66.84 -56.61 -34.35
N LYS A 4 -66.28 -56.11 -35.46
CA LYS A 4 -65.31 -55.01 -35.49
C LYS A 4 -66.05 -53.70 -35.28
N GLU A 5 -65.68 -52.93 -34.27
CA GLU A 5 -65.99 -51.50 -34.19
C GLU A 5 -64.72 -50.70 -34.53
N ASN A 6 -64.91 -49.70 -35.39
CA ASN A 6 -63.92 -48.72 -35.81
C ASN A 6 -63.67 -47.73 -34.66
N GLU A 7 -62.42 -47.61 -34.22
CA GLU A 7 -61.95 -46.38 -33.56
C GLU A 7 -61.19 -45.51 -34.57
N SER A 8 -61.65 -44.26 -34.64
CA SER A 8 -61.19 -43.18 -35.50
C SER A 8 -59.76 -42.76 -35.22
N SER A 9 -58.98 -42.59 -36.28
CA SER A 9 -57.64 -42.01 -36.30
C SER A 9 -57.64 -40.54 -35.84
N GLU A 10 -57.12 -40.25 -34.65
CA GLU A 10 -56.61 -38.90 -34.33
C GLU A 10 -55.27 -38.70 -35.05
N LYS A 11 -55.20 -37.68 -35.91
CA LYS A 11 -53.95 -37.23 -36.52
C LYS A 11 -53.03 -36.68 -35.41
N PRO A 12 -51.72 -36.96 -35.42
CA PRO A 12 -50.80 -36.37 -34.47
C PRO A 12 -50.78 -34.84 -34.63
N GLN A 13 -51.07 -34.11 -33.55
CA GLN A 13 -50.87 -32.66 -33.48
C GLN A 13 -49.39 -32.36 -33.75
N ILE A 14 -49.10 -31.69 -34.87
CA ILE A 14 -47.77 -31.15 -35.16
C ILE A 14 -47.52 -30.05 -34.13
N MET A 15 -46.62 -30.31 -33.19
CA MET A 15 -46.19 -29.34 -32.18
C MET A 15 -45.47 -28.19 -32.90
N GLU A 16 -45.97 -26.95 -32.78
CA GLU A 16 -45.34 -25.77 -33.40
C GLU A 16 -43.91 -25.57 -32.88
N SER A 17 -42.96 -25.19 -33.75
CA SER A 17 -41.59 -24.92 -33.31
C SER A 17 -41.53 -23.69 -32.40
N TYR A 18 -40.50 -23.58 -31.55
CA TYR A 18 -40.25 -22.39 -30.73
C TYR A 18 -40.25 -21.10 -31.58
N PHE A 19 -39.64 -21.16 -32.76
CA PHE A 19 -39.63 -20.07 -33.73
C PHE A 19 -41.04 -19.72 -34.22
N GLN A 20 -41.83 -20.73 -34.62
CA GLN A 20 -43.19 -20.52 -35.11
C GLN A 20 -44.11 -19.97 -34.02
N THR A 21 -44.01 -20.50 -32.80
CA THR A 21 -44.73 -20.02 -31.62
C THR A 21 -44.40 -18.56 -31.35
N ARG A 22 -43.11 -18.18 -31.40
CA ARG A 22 -42.69 -16.79 -31.18
C ARG A 22 -43.20 -15.87 -32.29
N LEU A 23 -43.09 -16.24 -33.56
CA LEU A 23 -43.63 -15.42 -34.66
C LEU A 23 -45.15 -15.28 -34.61
N ASN A 24 -45.87 -16.37 -34.31
CA ASN A 24 -47.33 -16.38 -34.15
C ASN A 24 -47.76 -15.44 -33.02
N SER A 25 -47.05 -15.45 -31.88
CA SER A 25 -47.32 -14.56 -30.75
C SER A 25 -47.13 -13.06 -31.07
N LEU A 26 -46.33 -12.76 -32.10
CA LEU A 26 -46.05 -11.38 -32.53
C LEU A 26 -46.99 -10.91 -33.65
N GLY A 27 -47.88 -11.77 -34.15
CA GLY A 27 -48.71 -11.48 -35.33
C GLY A 27 -47.88 -11.30 -36.61
N ILE A 28 -46.64 -11.77 -36.63
CA ILE A 28 -45.70 -11.61 -37.75
C ILE A 28 -45.80 -12.85 -38.65
N THR A 29 -45.94 -12.65 -39.96
CA THR A 29 -45.81 -13.76 -40.91
C THR A 29 -44.34 -14.19 -41.03
N PRO A 30 -44.02 -15.50 -41.12
CA PRO A 30 -42.64 -16.01 -41.31
C PRO A 30 -41.92 -15.53 -42.58
N LYS A 31 -42.56 -14.68 -43.40
CA LYS A 31 -42.06 -14.15 -44.68
C LYS A 31 -41.56 -12.71 -44.59
N LEU A 32 -41.40 -12.13 -43.40
CA LEU A 32 -40.85 -10.78 -43.27
C LEU A 32 -39.40 -10.75 -43.75
N SER A 33 -39.11 -9.96 -44.79
CA SER A 33 -37.80 -9.87 -45.43
C SER A 33 -37.43 -8.45 -45.82
N PHE A 34 -36.13 -8.18 -45.94
CA PHE A 34 -35.56 -7.00 -46.58
C PHE A 34 -34.74 -7.46 -47.79
N GLY A 35 -35.01 -6.90 -48.97
CA GLY A 35 -34.50 -7.45 -50.22
C GLY A 35 -34.84 -8.95 -50.37
N LYS A 36 -33.80 -9.80 -50.47
CA LYS A 36 -33.93 -11.28 -50.55
C LYS A 36 -33.71 -12.00 -49.20
N ASN A 37 -33.47 -11.25 -48.13
CA ASN A 37 -32.99 -11.77 -46.86
C ASN A 37 -34.11 -11.76 -45.81
N PRO A 38 -34.36 -12.87 -45.09
CA PRO A 38 -35.34 -12.90 -44.01
C PRO A 38 -34.80 -12.20 -42.76
N TYR A 39 -35.66 -11.46 -42.06
CA TYR A 39 -35.28 -10.86 -40.77
C TYR A 39 -34.95 -11.90 -39.71
N PHE A 40 -35.74 -12.97 -39.68
CA PHE A 40 -35.62 -14.04 -38.71
C PHE A 40 -35.59 -15.39 -39.41
N LYS A 41 -34.65 -16.25 -39.02
CA LYS A 41 -34.47 -17.59 -39.61
C LYS A 41 -34.25 -18.62 -38.52
N GLU A 42 -35.03 -19.69 -38.55
CA GLU A 42 -34.82 -20.84 -37.67
C GLU A 42 -33.57 -21.61 -38.08
N THR A 43 -32.71 -21.89 -37.11
CA THR A 43 -31.53 -22.74 -37.27
C THR A 43 -31.88 -24.20 -37.07
N LYS A 44 -31.03 -25.13 -37.52
CA LYS A 44 -31.21 -26.58 -37.30
C LYS A 44 -31.33 -26.97 -35.82
N THR A 45 -30.80 -26.15 -34.93
CA THR A 45 -30.82 -26.34 -33.47
C THR A 45 -32.03 -25.70 -32.79
N GLY A 46 -33.00 -25.16 -33.54
CA GLY A 46 -34.18 -24.46 -33.00
C GLY A 46 -33.90 -23.04 -32.48
N ASN A 47 -32.66 -22.54 -32.61
CA ASN A 47 -32.31 -21.14 -32.33
C ASN A 47 -32.82 -20.23 -33.44
N ILE A 48 -32.99 -18.94 -33.13
CA ILE A 48 -33.44 -17.93 -34.10
C ILE A 48 -32.25 -17.05 -34.50
N GLU A 49 -31.88 -17.11 -35.76
CA GLU A 49 -30.92 -16.21 -36.39
C GLU A 49 -31.63 -14.91 -36.81
N ILE A 50 -31.17 -13.79 -36.29
CA ILE A 50 -31.71 -12.43 -36.50
C ILE A 50 -30.74 -11.65 -37.38
N GLN A 51 -31.20 -11.22 -38.55
CA GLN A 51 -30.39 -10.46 -39.50
C GLN A 51 -30.68 -8.96 -39.34
N TYR A 52 -29.63 -8.16 -39.17
CA TYR A 52 -29.73 -6.71 -39.02
C TYR A 52 -29.52 -6.06 -40.40
N PRO A 53 -30.55 -5.42 -40.99
CA PRO A 53 -30.37 -4.68 -42.23
C PRO A 53 -29.61 -3.37 -41.98
N THR A 54 -28.81 -2.93 -42.96
CA THR A 54 -28.37 -1.53 -43.09
C THR A 54 -29.48 -0.69 -43.71
N LEU A 55 -29.32 0.64 -43.72
CA LEU A 55 -30.21 1.55 -44.45
C LEU A 55 -30.29 1.25 -45.97
N ASN A 56 -29.22 0.69 -46.55
CA ASN A 56 -29.16 0.24 -47.94
C ASN A 56 -29.68 -1.20 -48.15
N GLN A 57 -30.26 -1.81 -47.11
CA GLN A 57 -30.81 -3.18 -47.11
C GLN A 57 -29.77 -4.30 -47.32
N ASP A 58 -28.50 -4.05 -47.03
CA ASP A 58 -27.47 -5.08 -46.88
C ASP A 58 -27.50 -5.70 -45.47
N ILE A 59 -26.89 -6.86 -45.27
CA ILE A 59 -26.77 -7.47 -43.94
C ILE A 59 -25.60 -6.80 -43.20
N ALA A 60 -25.90 -5.99 -42.19
CA ALA A 60 -24.89 -5.36 -41.33
C ALA A 60 -24.23 -6.40 -40.41
N MET A 61 -25.05 -7.21 -39.75
CA MET A 61 -24.62 -8.24 -38.81
C MET A 61 -25.71 -9.29 -38.60
N THR A 62 -25.33 -10.37 -37.91
CA THR A 62 -26.25 -11.44 -37.51
C THR A 62 -26.14 -11.71 -36.02
N LYS A 63 -27.29 -11.84 -35.34
CA LYS A 63 -27.38 -12.19 -33.92
C LYS A 63 -28.21 -13.45 -33.76
N THR A 64 -27.77 -14.37 -32.90
CA THR A 64 -28.51 -15.61 -32.64
C THR A 64 -29.18 -15.52 -31.27
N ARG A 65 -30.51 -15.73 -31.22
CA ARG A 65 -31.26 -15.97 -29.98
C ARG A 65 -31.32 -17.47 -29.73
N MET A 66 -30.84 -17.90 -28.57
CA MET A 66 -30.84 -19.32 -28.20
C MET A 66 -32.26 -19.79 -27.87
N ASN A 67 -32.59 -21.04 -28.21
CA ASN A 67 -33.83 -21.68 -27.78
C ASN A 67 -33.80 -21.84 -26.25
N PRO A 68 -34.76 -21.27 -25.49
CA PRO A 68 -34.84 -21.41 -24.05
C PRO A 68 -34.93 -22.87 -23.58
N GLU A 69 -35.55 -23.73 -24.38
CA GLU A 69 -35.72 -25.17 -24.06
C GLU A 69 -34.42 -25.96 -24.22
N ALA A 70 -33.38 -25.38 -24.83
CA ALA A 70 -32.08 -26.03 -25.05
C ALA A 70 -31.13 -25.94 -23.83
N GLY A 71 -31.57 -25.38 -22.70
CA GLY A 71 -30.86 -25.45 -21.41
C GLY A 71 -29.50 -24.73 -21.35
N LYS A 72 -29.31 -23.63 -22.08
CA LYS A 72 -28.05 -22.84 -22.06
C LYS A 72 -28.09 -21.66 -21.10
N ASP A 73 -26.94 -21.32 -20.51
CA ASP A 73 -26.74 -20.22 -19.54
C ASP A 73 -26.92 -18.79 -20.10
N TYR A 74 -27.16 -18.61 -21.40
CA TYR A 74 -27.29 -17.29 -22.03
C TYR A 74 -28.31 -17.25 -23.17
N ASN A 75 -29.05 -16.13 -23.22
CA ASN A 75 -30.19 -15.96 -24.13
C ASN A 75 -29.81 -15.55 -25.56
N TYR A 76 -28.63 -14.94 -25.78
CA TYR A 76 -28.21 -14.41 -27.07
C TYR A 76 -26.71 -14.60 -27.33
N PHE A 77 -26.34 -14.74 -28.61
CA PHE A 77 -24.96 -14.76 -29.10
C PHE A 77 -24.82 -13.79 -30.28
N GLN A 78 -23.77 -12.97 -30.29
CA GLN A 78 -23.49 -11.99 -31.34
C GLN A 78 -22.12 -12.29 -31.98
N SER A 79 -22.08 -12.40 -33.31
CA SER A 79 -20.88 -12.79 -34.05
C SER A 79 -19.84 -11.67 -34.21
N GLN A 80 -20.26 -10.40 -34.07
CA GLN A 80 -19.44 -9.22 -34.32
C GLN A 80 -19.50 -8.24 -33.13
N LYS A 81 -18.37 -7.61 -32.80
CA LYS A 81 -18.30 -6.57 -31.76
C LYS A 81 -18.70 -5.22 -32.36
N GLY A 82 -19.69 -4.56 -31.80
CA GLY A 82 -20.13 -3.22 -32.22
C GLY A 82 -21.54 -2.89 -31.73
N ASN A 83 -21.89 -1.60 -31.80
CA ASN A 83 -23.25 -1.14 -31.62
C ASN A 83 -23.91 -1.11 -32.99
N PHE A 84 -24.97 -1.90 -33.16
CA PHE A 84 -25.71 -2.02 -34.41
C PHE A 84 -27.17 -1.74 -34.14
N LEU A 85 -27.81 -1.08 -35.11
CA LEU A 85 -29.23 -0.76 -35.09
C LEU A 85 -29.99 -1.76 -35.95
N PHE A 86 -31.17 -2.13 -35.49
CA PHE A 86 -32.09 -2.99 -36.21
C PHE A 86 -33.19 -2.13 -36.82
N PHE A 87 -33.27 -2.09 -38.15
CA PHE A 87 -34.28 -1.31 -38.88
C PHE A 87 -35.41 -2.21 -39.38
N PRO A 88 -36.65 -2.06 -38.91
CA PRO A 88 -37.79 -2.81 -39.43
C PRO A 88 -38.28 -2.32 -40.81
N PRO A 89 -39.20 -3.05 -41.45
CA PRO A 89 -39.65 -2.78 -42.82
C PRO A 89 -40.22 -1.38 -43.07
N ASN A 90 -41.13 -0.88 -42.24
CA ASN A 90 -41.78 0.41 -42.49
C ASN A 90 -40.80 1.57 -42.27
N VAL A 91 -39.85 1.45 -41.34
CA VAL A 91 -38.73 2.40 -41.23
C VAL A 91 -37.86 2.42 -42.49
N LEU A 92 -37.44 1.25 -43.00
CA LEU A 92 -36.64 1.18 -44.24
C LEU A 92 -37.41 1.67 -45.46
N LYS A 93 -38.71 1.39 -45.51
CA LYS A 93 -39.59 1.89 -46.57
C LYS A 93 -39.68 3.40 -46.52
N ALA A 94 -39.96 3.98 -45.35
CA ALA A 94 -39.98 5.43 -45.17
C ALA A 94 -38.63 6.06 -45.54
N TYR A 95 -37.52 5.42 -45.20
CA TYR A 95 -36.18 5.84 -45.59
C TYR A 95 -35.98 5.83 -47.12
N THR A 96 -36.34 4.74 -47.78
CA THR A 96 -36.24 4.58 -49.24
C THR A 96 -37.12 5.59 -49.98
N ASP A 97 -38.34 5.79 -49.49
CA ASP A 97 -39.34 6.68 -50.07
C ASP A 97 -39.12 8.15 -49.66
N LYS A 98 -38.16 8.43 -48.77
CA LYS A 98 -37.92 9.75 -48.14
C LYS A 98 -39.19 10.37 -47.55
N THR A 99 -39.99 9.53 -46.89
CA THR A 99 -41.24 9.95 -46.26
C THR A 99 -40.96 10.55 -44.88
N PRO A 100 -41.37 11.80 -44.60
CA PRO A 100 -41.17 12.40 -43.30
C PRO A 100 -41.86 11.61 -42.18
N ILE A 101 -41.21 11.51 -41.03
CA ILE A 101 -41.75 10.85 -39.83
C ILE A 101 -41.73 11.84 -38.67
N GLU A 102 -42.89 12.11 -38.07
CA GLU A 102 -42.95 13.05 -36.95
C GLU A 102 -42.19 12.55 -35.71
N THR A 103 -42.40 11.28 -35.34
CA THR A 103 -41.79 10.67 -34.15
C THR A 103 -41.13 9.33 -34.50
N LEU A 104 -39.83 9.22 -34.20
CA LEU A 104 -39.09 7.97 -34.27
C LEU A 104 -39.04 7.30 -32.90
N TYR A 105 -39.45 6.04 -32.84
CA TYR A 105 -39.41 5.23 -31.62
C TYR A 105 -38.18 4.34 -31.59
N ILE A 106 -37.61 4.13 -30.40
CA ILE A 106 -36.45 3.27 -30.19
C ILE A 106 -36.79 2.31 -29.04
N THR A 107 -36.61 1.01 -29.25
CA THR A 107 -36.87 0.00 -28.20
C THR A 107 -35.73 -1.01 -28.09
N ILE A 108 -35.51 -1.56 -26.89
CA ILE A 108 -34.49 -2.58 -26.67
C ILE A 108 -35.06 -3.95 -27.07
N GLY A 109 -34.59 -4.47 -28.20
CA GLY A 109 -34.97 -5.78 -28.73
C GLY A 109 -35.63 -5.72 -30.10
N GLU A 110 -35.27 -6.68 -30.94
CA GLU A 110 -35.61 -6.72 -32.37
C GLU A 110 -37.08 -7.11 -32.58
N PHE A 111 -37.58 -8.09 -31.83
CA PHE A 111 -38.98 -8.52 -31.91
C PHE A 111 -39.97 -7.41 -31.52
N LYS A 112 -39.61 -6.59 -30.52
CA LYS A 112 -40.39 -5.43 -30.09
C LYS A 112 -40.43 -4.36 -31.17
N ALA A 113 -39.28 -4.08 -31.79
CA ALA A 113 -39.19 -3.11 -32.87
C ALA A 113 -40.04 -3.53 -34.06
N VAL A 114 -39.96 -4.81 -34.48
CA VAL A 114 -40.83 -5.32 -35.56
C VAL A 114 -42.30 -5.27 -35.16
N SER A 115 -42.66 -5.71 -33.96
CA SER A 115 -44.05 -5.69 -33.50
C SER A 115 -44.64 -4.28 -33.49
N ALA A 116 -43.87 -3.27 -33.07
CA ALA A 116 -44.28 -1.87 -33.15
C ALA A 116 -44.43 -1.39 -34.61
N ASP A 117 -43.46 -1.73 -35.45
CA ASP A 117 -43.40 -1.33 -36.86
C ASP A 117 -44.57 -1.87 -37.68
N VAL A 118 -44.90 -3.17 -37.55
CA VAL A 118 -46.02 -3.78 -38.26
C VAL A 118 -47.38 -3.22 -37.83
N ASN A 119 -47.47 -2.68 -36.62
CA ASN A 119 -48.66 -2.01 -36.11
C ASN A 119 -48.70 -0.52 -36.43
N GLY A 120 -47.72 0.04 -37.17
CA GLY A 120 -47.75 1.41 -37.67
C GLY A 120 -46.93 2.43 -36.87
N LEU A 121 -46.09 2.00 -35.92
CA LEU A 121 -45.12 2.86 -35.25
C LEU A 121 -43.76 2.74 -35.94
N HIS A 122 -43.22 3.83 -36.50
CA HIS A 122 -41.85 3.85 -36.99
C HIS A 122 -40.87 3.65 -35.83
N CYS A 123 -40.46 2.41 -35.60
CA CYS A 123 -39.71 1.99 -34.42
C CYS A 123 -38.47 1.22 -34.83
N ILE A 124 -37.32 1.56 -34.27
CA ILE A 124 -36.07 0.82 -34.48
C ILE A 124 -35.70 0.02 -33.23
N GLY A 125 -34.99 -1.08 -33.45
CA GLY A 125 -34.48 -1.94 -32.39
C GLY A 125 -33.04 -1.61 -32.05
N ILE A 126 -32.72 -1.58 -30.75
CA ILE A 126 -31.35 -1.53 -30.25
C ILE A 126 -31.04 -2.80 -29.47
N SER A 127 -29.80 -3.29 -29.60
CA SER A 127 -29.39 -4.56 -28.99
C SER A 127 -29.19 -4.47 -27.47
N ASN A 128 -28.87 -3.27 -26.97
CA ASN A 128 -28.67 -2.97 -25.57
C ASN A 128 -28.95 -1.48 -25.31
N LYS A 129 -29.04 -1.08 -24.05
CA LYS A 129 -29.39 0.29 -23.63
C LYS A 129 -28.38 1.40 -24.02
N TYR A 130 -27.24 1.09 -24.63
CA TYR A 130 -26.26 2.07 -25.13
C TYR A 130 -26.06 2.01 -26.65
N ALA A 131 -26.72 1.10 -27.36
CA ALA A 131 -26.48 0.89 -28.79
C ALA A 131 -26.96 2.04 -29.70
N PHE A 132 -27.63 3.06 -29.14
CA PHE A 132 -27.93 4.32 -29.84
C PHE A 132 -26.70 5.22 -30.07
N ALA A 133 -25.54 4.91 -29.45
CA ALA A 133 -24.33 5.72 -29.53
C ALA A 133 -23.17 4.97 -30.20
N GLN A 134 -22.27 5.70 -30.83
CA GLN A 134 -20.98 5.19 -31.29
C GLN A 134 -19.87 6.10 -30.75
N GLY A 135 -19.18 5.61 -29.70
CA GLY A 135 -18.25 6.44 -28.93
C GLY A 135 -18.98 7.54 -28.15
N GLU A 136 -18.63 8.80 -28.41
CA GLU A 136 -19.24 9.99 -27.79
C GLU A 136 -20.23 10.71 -28.72
N GLU A 137 -20.64 10.07 -29.82
CA GLU A 137 -21.62 10.61 -30.76
C GLU A 137 -22.85 9.71 -30.86
N LEU A 138 -23.97 10.30 -31.32
CA LEU A 138 -25.15 9.53 -31.70
C LEU A 138 -24.80 8.62 -32.88
N HIS A 139 -25.35 7.41 -32.94
CA HIS A 139 -25.05 6.46 -34.00
C HIS A 139 -25.25 7.09 -35.40
N PRO A 140 -24.31 6.93 -36.35
CA PRO A 140 -24.38 7.58 -37.66
C PRO A 140 -25.69 7.31 -38.41
N ASP A 141 -26.13 6.06 -38.48
CA ASP A 141 -27.41 5.73 -39.13
C ASP A 141 -28.63 6.36 -38.45
N LEU A 142 -28.58 6.60 -37.13
CA LEU A 142 -29.63 7.34 -36.43
C LEU A 142 -29.65 8.80 -36.87
N VAL A 143 -28.47 9.44 -36.97
CA VAL A 143 -28.33 10.81 -37.48
C VAL A 143 -28.87 10.90 -38.91
N GLN A 144 -28.50 9.93 -39.75
CA GLN A 144 -28.94 9.87 -41.14
C GLN A 144 -30.47 9.73 -41.26
N ILE A 145 -31.11 8.86 -40.46
CA ILE A 145 -32.58 8.77 -40.42
C ILE A 145 -33.22 10.09 -39.97
N ILE A 146 -32.67 10.71 -38.93
CA ILE A 146 -33.22 11.95 -38.38
C ILE A 146 -33.21 13.05 -39.44
N GLU A 147 -32.10 13.19 -40.17
CA GLU A 147 -31.91 14.23 -41.18
C GLU A 147 -32.72 13.95 -42.46
N GLU A 148 -32.69 12.72 -42.98
CA GLU A 148 -33.37 12.38 -44.23
C GLU A 148 -34.90 12.27 -44.10
N LEU A 149 -35.41 11.92 -42.92
CA LEU A 149 -36.85 11.76 -42.67
C LEU A 149 -37.44 12.89 -41.82
N GLU A 150 -36.69 13.98 -41.66
CA GLU A 150 -37.12 15.20 -40.96
C GLU A 150 -37.73 14.92 -39.58
N VAL A 151 -37.11 14.02 -38.82
CA VAL A 151 -37.65 13.54 -37.54
C VAL A 151 -37.71 14.66 -36.51
N GLN A 152 -38.90 14.94 -35.98
CA GLN A 152 -39.08 16.00 -34.99
C GLN A 152 -38.87 15.52 -33.56
N ASN A 153 -39.33 14.31 -33.25
CA ASN A 153 -39.28 13.74 -31.91
C ASN A 153 -38.62 12.36 -31.91
N ILE A 154 -37.86 12.06 -30.87
CA ILE A 154 -37.38 10.69 -30.63
C ILE A 154 -37.82 10.23 -29.25
N THR A 155 -38.35 9.01 -29.18
CA THR A 155 -38.79 8.40 -27.93
C THR A 155 -38.07 7.08 -27.69
N LEU A 156 -37.32 7.00 -26.58
CA LEU A 156 -36.80 5.74 -26.08
C LEU A 156 -37.89 5.02 -25.26
N ILE A 157 -38.19 3.78 -25.62
CA ILE A 157 -39.18 2.92 -24.96
C ILE A 157 -38.45 1.87 -24.11
N LEU A 158 -38.81 1.79 -22.84
CA LEU A 158 -38.34 0.77 -21.91
C LEU A 158 -39.48 -0.14 -21.44
N ASP A 159 -39.11 -1.35 -21.05
CA ASP A 159 -40.00 -2.42 -20.65
C ASP A 159 -40.69 -2.15 -19.31
N ALA A 160 -41.76 -2.89 -19.04
CA ALA A 160 -42.55 -2.77 -17.82
C ALA A 160 -41.79 -3.21 -16.56
N ASP A 161 -40.76 -4.05 -16.71
CA ASP A 161 -39.94 -4.59 -15.62
C ASP A 161 -38.75 -3.70 -15.26
N LEU A 162 -38.64 -2.49 -15.83
CA LEU A 162 -37.61 -1.51 -15.46
C LEU A 162 -37.53 -1.31 -13.95
N PHE A 163 -38.69 -1.27 -13.29
CA PHE A 163 -38.83 -1.05 -11.86
C PHE A 163 -38.97 -2.32 -11.03
N SER A 164 -38.91 -3.50 -11.64
CA SER A 164 -38.95 -4.75 -10.88
C SER A 164 -37.65 -4.91 -10.09
N LEU A 165 -37.76 -5.27 -8.81
CA LEU A 165 -36.63 -5.45 -7.91
C LEU A 165 -36.72 -6.83 -7.24
N THR A 166 -35.64 -7.60 -7.34
CA THR A 166 -35.45 -8.86 -6.62
C THR A 166 -34.26 -8.75 -5.68
N TRP A 167 -34.49 -9.08 -4.41
CA TRP A 167 -33.47 -9.02 -3.38
C TRP A 167 -33.69 -10.12 -2.36
N ASP A 168 -32.71 -11.00 -2.25
CA ASP A 168 -32.60 -11.93 -1.14
C ASP A 168 -31.60 -11.34 -0.12
N PHE A 169 -32.11 -11.01 1.05
CA PHE A 169 -31.29 -10.41 2.12
C PHE A 169 -30.30 -11.41 2.72
N GLU A 170 -30.65 -12.70 2.77
CA GLU A 170 -29.80 -13.73 3.39
C GLU A 170 -28.64 -14.10 2.47
N GLU A 171 -28.88 -14.14 1.15
CA GLU A 171 -27.83 -14.42 0.16
C GLU A 171 -26.98 -13.19 -0.20
N GLU A 172 -27.60 -12.02 -0.36
CA GLU A 172 -26.94 -10.81 -0.85
C GLU A 172 -27.25 -9.55 -0.01
N PRO A 173 -26.91 -9.52 1.29
CA PRO A 173 -27.27 -8.41 2.20
C PRO A 173 -26.65 -7.06 1.79
N ASP A 174 -25.48 -7.09 1.14
CA ASP A 174 -24.73 -5.89 0.73
C ASP A 174 -25.04 -5.42 -0.69
N LYS A 175 -25.94 -6.09 -1.42
CA LYS A 175 -26.31 -5.75 -2.80
C LYS A 175 -26.84 -4.32 -2.91
N ASP A 176 -26.25 -3.54 -3.80
CA ASP A 176 -26.76 -2.20 -4.12
C ASP A 176 -28.03 -2.29 -4.97
N LEU A 177 -29.17 -2.05 -4.33
CA LEU A 177 -30.49 -2.21 -4.94
C LEU A 177 -30.78 -1.16 -6.02
N ALA A 178 -30.05 -0.03 -6.01
CA ALA A 178 -30.23 1.04 -6.98
C ALA A 178 -29.39 0.85 -8.25
N GLN A 179 -28.40 -0.06 -8.23
CA GLN A 179 -27.37 -0.16 -9.27
C GLN A 179 -27.96 -0.34 -10.69
N ASN A 180 -29.01 -1.16 -10.83
CA ASN A 180 -29.65 -1.37 -12.13
C ASN A 180 -30.32 -0.08 -12.65
N LEU A 181 -31.16 0.56 -11.84
CA LEU A 181 -31.84 1.81 -12.17
C LEU A 181 -30.84 2.94 -12.43
N TYR A 182 -29.76 3.01 -11.65
CA TYR A 182 -28.69 3.99 -11.86
C TYR A 182 -27.97 3.76 -13.19
N SER A 183 -27.77 2.51 -13.59
CA SER A 183 -27.22 2.17 -14.91
C SER A 183 -28.15 2.62 -16.05
N TYR A 184 -29.47 2.50 -15.90
CA TYR A 184 -30.45 3.07 -16.84
C TYR A 184 -30.42 4.60 -16.83
N PHE A 185 -30.31 5.25 -15.67
CA PHE A 185 -30.17 6.69 -15.57
C PHE A 185 -28.96 7.21 -16.36
N ASN A 186 -27.81 6.53 -16.29
CA ASN A 186 -26.62 6.89 -17.07
C ASN A 186 -26.86 6.74 -18.58
N ALA A 187 -27.51 5.65 -19.00
CA ALA A 187 -27.88 5.44 -20.40
C ALA A 187 -28.84 6.52 -20.91
N ILE A 188 -29.90 6.83 -20.15
CA ILE A 188 -30.89 7.86 -20.48
C ILE A 188 -30.23 9.25 -20.52
N SER A 189 -29.33 9.55 -19.59
CA SER A 189 -28.60 10.83 -19.56
C SER A 189 -27.69 10.98 -20.78
N LYS A 190 -26.99 9.91 -21.19
CA LYS A 190 -26.20 9.91 -22.42
C LYS A 190 -27.08 10.02 -23.67
N PHE A 191 -28.18 9.26 -23.73
CA PHE A 191 -29.15 9.34 -24.83
C PHE A 191 -29.69 10.76 -25.01
N ARG A 192 -30.13 11.38 -23.90
CA ARG A 192 -30.58 12.76 -23.86
C ARG A 192 -29.52 13.71 -24.41
N LEU A 193 -28.29 13.61 -23.92
CA LEU A 193 -27.20 14.50 -24.33
C LEU A 193 -26.96 14.44 -25.85
N LEU A 194 -26.91 13.23 -26.41
CA LEU A 194 -26.58 13.01 -27.82
C LEU A 194 -27.75 13.31 -28.77
N ALA A 195 -28.98 13.03 -28.36
CA ALA A 195 -30.16 13.22 -29.22
C ALA A 195 -30.74 14.64 -29.17
N LYS A 196 -30.59 15.37 -28.04
CA LYS A 196 -31.28 16.65 -27.83
C LYS A 196 -30.89 17.74 -28.82
N GLU A 197 -29.68 17.70 -29.39
CA GLU A 197 -29.22 18.67 -30.39
C GLU A 197 -29.63 18.30 -31.82
N LYS A 198 -30.13 17.08 -32.04
CA LYS A 198 -30.48 16.56 -33.37
C LYS A 198 -31.97 16.66 -33.67
N VAL A 199 -32.83 16.72 -32.65
CA VAL A 199 -34.29 16.76 -32.79
C VAL A 199 -34.93 17.80 -31.87
N LYS A 200 -36.17 18.19 -32.18
CA LYS A 200 -36.92 19.19 -31.41
C LYS A 200 -37.18 18.71 -29.97
N SER A 201 -37.53 17.44 -29.79
CA SER A 201 -37.79 16.90 -28.45
C SER A 201 -37.41 15.42 -28.31
N VAL A 202 -36.86 15.09 -27.14
CA VAL A 202 -36.47 13.74 -26.77
C VAL A 202 -37.32 13.29 -25.60
N TYR A 203 -37.87 12.09 -25.68
CA TYR A 203 -38.74 11.50 -24.67
C TYR A 203 -38.20 10.16 -24.19
N LEU A 204 -38.56 9.84 -22.95
CA LEU A 204 -38.49 8.49 -22.41
C LEU A 204 -39.92 8.04 -22.13
N SER A 205 -40.29 6.85 -22.60
CA SER A 205 -41.54 6.19 -22.27
C SER A 205 -41.26 4.82 -21.67
N VAL A 206 -41.88 4.51 -20.55
CA VAL A 206 -41.77 3.20 -19.88
C VAL A 206 -43.14 2.55 -19.92
N ILE A 207 -43.22 1.27 -20.30
CA ILE A 207 -44.48 0.53 -20.20
C ILE A 207 -44.89 0.46 -18.71
N ARG A 208 -46.16 0.67 -18.40
CA ARG A 208 -46.61 0.71 -17.01
C ARG A 208 -46.41 -0.64 -16.31
N GLU A 209 -45.70 -0.60 -15.18
CA GLU A 209 -45.39 -1.76 -14.31
C GLU A 209 -46.62 -2.62 -13.97
N ARG A 210 -47.80 -2.01 -13.77
CA ARG A 210 -49.06 -2.73 -13.49
C ARG A 210 -49.47 -3.75 -14.55
N LEU A 211 -48.93 -3.64 -15.77
CA LEU A 211 -49.22 -4.55 -16.87
C LEU A 211 -48.49 -5.88 -16.73
N LEU A 212 -47.43 -5.96 -15.91
CA LEU A 212 -46.75 -7.22 -15.58
C LEU A 212 -47.68 -8.25 -14.96
N ASN A 213 -48.75 -7.83 -14.28
CA ASN A 213 -49.78 -8.73 -13.74
C ASN A 213 -50.55 -9.52 -14.81
N ASN A 214 -50.41 -9.14 -16.09
CA ASN A 214 -50.99 -9.85 -17.23
C ASN A 214 -49.89 -10.41 -18.16
N ASP A 215 -48.70 -10.67 -17.62
CA ASP A 215 -47.51 -11.14 -18.36
C ASP A 215 -47.07 -10.22 -19.51
N VAL A 216 -47.41 -8.93 -19.43
CA VAL A 216 -46.99 -7.92 -20.40
C VAL A 216 -45.70 -7.26 -19.94
N LYS A 217 -44.57 -7.70 -20.51
CA LYS A 217 -43.24 -7.13 -20.21
C LYS A 217 -42.79 -6.15 -21.29
N GLY A 218 -42.76 -6.60 -22.53
CA GLY A 218 -42.29 -5.83 -23.68
C GLY A 218 -43.43 -5.19 -24.47
N LEU A 219 -43.03 -4.35 -25.43
CA LEU A 219 -43.96 -3.72 -26.35
C LEU A 219 -44.70 -4.73 -27.23
N ASP A 220 -44.01 -5.81 -27.58
CA ASP A 220 -44.58 -6.95 -28.30
C ASP A 220 -45.68 -7.67 -27.50
N ASP A 221 -45.42 -7.93 -26.21
CA ASP A 221 -46.41 -8.55 -25.33
C ASP A 221 -47.63 -7.64 -25.15
N LEU A 222 -47.43 -6.32 -25.13
CA LEU A 222 -48.51 -5.33 -25.00
C LEU A 222 -49.45 -5.34 -26.22
N PHE A 223 -48.90 -5.34 -27.43
CA PHE A 223 -49.72 -5.45 -28.65
C PHE A 223 -50.47 -6.78 -28.71
N ASN A 224 -49.85 -7.88 -28.29
CA ASN A 224 -50.51 -9.18 -28.25
C ASN A 224 -51.64 -9.23 -27.19
N TYR A 225 -51.41 -8.67 -26.00
CA TYR A 225 -52.42 -8.59 -24.93
C TYR A 225 -53.65 -7.75 -25.31
N LYS A 226 -53.46 -6.73 -26.16
CA LYS A 226 -54.51 -5.81 -26.65
C LYS A 226 -54.82 -5.98 -28.13
N LYS A 227 -54.70 -7.21 -28.63
CA LYS A 227 -54.99 -7.53 -30.02
C LYS A 227 -56.39 -7.08 -30.44
N GLY A 228 -56.49 -6.40 -31.57
CA GLY A 228 -57.71 -5.75 -32.06
C GLY A 228 -57.98 -4.34 -31.50
N THR A 229 -57.10 -3.81 -30.64
CA THR A 229 -57.16 -2.44 -30.09
C THR A 229 -55.82 -1.72 -30.20
N GLU A 230 -55.00 -2.09 -31.19
CA GLU A 230 -53.63 -1.60 -31.38
C GLU A 230 -53.57 -0.08 -31.57
N GLU A 231 -54.56 0.51 -32.25
CA GLU A 231 -54.70 1.97 -32.41
C GLU A 231 -54.71 2.72 -31.07
N GLN A 232 -55.32 2.15 -30.03
CA GLN A 232 -55.37 2.80 -28.70
C GLN A 232 -53.99 2.87 -28.04
N ILE A 233 -53.15 1.85 -28.25
CA ILE A 233 -51.77 1.83 -27.74
C ILE A 233 -50.95 2.90 -28.46
N ILE A 234 -51.12 2.99 -29.78
CA ILE A 234 -50.42 3.93 -30.66
C ILE A 234 -50.80 5.37 -30.32
N GLU A 235 -52.09 5.66 -30.18
CA GLU A 235 -52.58 6.98 -29.76
C GLU A 235 -52.02 7.37 -28.39
N ASP A 236 -52.02 6.46 -27.42
CA ASP A 236 -51.49 6.73 -26.07
C ASP A 236 -49.99 7.02 -26.11
N LEU A 237 -49.23 6.31 -26.94
CA LEU A 237 -47.80 6.56 -27.10
C LEU A 237 -47.53 7.92 -27.79
N ASN A 238 -48.23 8.19 -28.90
CA ASN A 238 -48.13 9.43 -29.71
C ASN A 238 -48.59 10.69 -28.96
N ARG A 239 -49.36 10.58 -27.87
CA ARG A 239 -49.74 11.75 -27.05
C ARG A 239 -48.55 12.48 -26.43
N LEU A 240 -47.41 11.81 -26.24
CA LEU A 240 -46.16 12.37 -25.69
C LEU A 240 -46.32 13.24 -24.40
N THR A 241 -47.38 13.03 -23.63
CA THR A 241 -47.77 13.80 -22.43
C THR A 241 -48.03 12.88 -21.22
N THR A 242 -48.33 13.45 -20.04
CA THR A 242 -48.21 12.78 -18.74
C THR A 242 -49.33 11.83 -18.32
N ALA A 243 -50.56 11.94 -18.86
CA ALA A 243 -51.69 11.09 -18.47
C ALA A 243 -51.94 9.99 -19.51
N LYS A 244 -51.28 8.84 -19.33
CA LYS A 244 -51.29 7.72 -20.29
C LYS A 244 -51.80 6.41 -19.69
N SER A 245 -52.50 5.61 -20.50
CA SER A 245 -53.11 4.34 -20.09
C SER A 245 -52.11 3.18 -20.00
N TYR A 246 -51.15 3.15 -20.91
CA TYR A 246 -50.21 2.05 -21.11
C TYR A 246 -48.77 2.43 -20.80
N PHE A 247 -48.41 3.71 -20.94
CA PHE A 247 -47.06 4.20 -20.73
C PHE A 247 -46.96 5.21 -19.60
N GLU A 248 -45.76 5.40 -19.07
CA GLU A 248 -45.36 6.53 -18.26
C GLU A 248 -44.27 7.29 -19.01
N THR A 249 -44.50 8.56 -19.33
CA THR A 249 -43.64 9.34 -20.25
C THR A 249 -43.10 10.59 -19.59
N ILE A 250 -41.81 10.87 -19.82
CA ILE A 250 -41.12 12.09 -19.41
C ILE A 250 -40.43 12.75 -20.61
N ASN A 251 -40.53 14.07 -20.72
CA ASN A 251 -39.84 14.86 -21.74
C ASN A 251 -38.41 15.19 -21.26
N LEU A 252 -37.41 14.51 -21.85
CA LEU A 252 -36.00 14.67 -21.51
C LEU A 252 -35.42 16.00 -22.03
N SER A 253 -36.01 16.61 -23.06
CA SER A 253 -35.55 17.91 -23.55
C SER A 253 -35.82 19.03 -22.54
N ILE A 254 -36.97 18.98 -21.86
CA ILE A 254 -37.42 20.00 -20.91
C ILE A 254 -36.91 19.72 -19.49
N GLU A 255 -37.02 18.47 -19.02
CA GLU A 255 -36.77 18.13 -17.61
C GLU A 255 -35.28 18.13 -17.24
N ASN A 256 -34.95 18.48 -16.00
CA ASN A 256 -33.57 18.44 -15.52
C ASN A 256 -33.17 17.04 -15.01
N LEU A 257 -31.87 16.82 -14.74
CA LEU A 257 -31.38 15.52 -14.26
C LEU A 257 -31.99 15.10 -12.92
N SER A 258 -32.36 16.06 -12.05
CA SER A 258 -33.01 15.76 -10.76
C SER A 258 -34.41 15.17 -10.97
N LYS A 259 -35.18 15.72 -11.92
CA LYS A 259 -36.50 15.21 -12.31
C LYS A 259 -36.42 13.83 -12.95
N ILE A 260 -35.39 13.57 -13.77
CA ILE A 260 -35.13 12.23 -14.33
C ILE A 260 -34.77 11.23 -13.22
N LYS A 261 -33.95 11.62 -12.23
CA LYS A 261 -33.66 10.77 -11.06
C LYS A 261 -34.92 10.46 -10.25
N SER A 262 -35.80 11.43 -10.07
CA SER A 262 -37.08 11.26 -9.37
C SER A 262 -38.03 10.34 -10.13
N PHE A 263 -38.12 10.47 -11.46
CA PHE A 263 -38.86 9.55 -12.33
C PHE A 263 -38.38 8.10 -12.19
N LEU A 264 -37.08 7.89 -11.98
CA LEU A 264 -36.49 6.57 -11.77
C LEU A 264 -36.43 6.14 -10.29
N HIS A 265 -36.99 6.91 -9.37
CA HIS A 265 -36.92 6.68 -7.91
C HIS A 265 -35.49 6.54 -7.35
N ILE A 266 -34.49 7.17 -7.97
CA ILE A 266 -33.08 7.15 -7.52
C ILE A 266 -32.60 8.49 -6.95
N ASN A 267 -33.53 9.35 -6.55
CA ASN A 267 -33.26 10.64 -5.94
C ASN A 267 -33.11 10.53 -4.42
N PHE A 268 -32.44 11.52 -3.84
CA PHE A 268 -32.41 11.73 -2.39
C PHE A 268 -33.41 12.81 -1.99
N LEU A 269 -34.32 12.49 -1.08
CA LEU A 269 -35.18 13.45 -0.40
C LEU A 269 -34.68 13.65 1.03
N LYS A 270 -34.36 14.89 1.39
CA LYS A 270 -33.76 15.22 2.70
C LYS A 270 -32.51 14.38 3.05
N GLY A 271 -31.79 13.88 2.05
CA GLY A 271 -30.55 13.11 2.23
C GLY A 271 -30.74 11.59 2.39
N VAL A 272 -31.94 11.07 2.14
CA VAL A 272 -32.25 9.63 2.18
C VAL A 272 -33.05 9.21 0.94
N PRO A 273 -33.00 7.93 0.52
CA PRO A 273 -33.67 7.45 -0.69
C PRO A 273 -35.15 7.17 -0.43
N ALA A 274 -35.90 8.20 -0.03
CA ALA A 274 -37.29 8.04 0.44
C ALA A 274 -38.24 7.53 -0.65
N ASP A 275 -38.09 8.00 -1.89
CA ASP A 275 -38.94 7.56 -3.00
C ASP A 275 -38.65 6.09 -3.36
N PHE A 276 -37.37 5.70 -3.38
CA PHE A 276 -36.95 4.31 -3.58
C PHE A 276 -37.53 3.40 -2.50
N TYR A 277 -37.32 3.74 -1.23
CA TYR A 277 -37.82 2.94 -0.11
C TYR A 277 -39.34 2.86 -0.12
N SER A 278 -40.04 3.96 -0.37
CA SER A 278 -41.50 3.96 -0.42
C SER A 278 -42.03 3.02 -1.50
N LYS A 279 -41.36 2.99 -2.67
CA LYS A 279 -41.69 2.07 -3.76
C LYS A 279 -41.43 0.60 -3.40
N TYR A 280 -40.29 0.30 -2.77
CA TYR A 280 -39.86 -1.07 -2.47
C TYR A 280 -40.05 -1.48 -1.01
N ARG A 281 -40.90 -0.77 -0.26
CA ARG A 281 -41.11 -0.99 1.18
C ARG A 281 -41.58 -2.41 1.50
N TYR A 282 -42.37 -3.00 0.61
CA TYR A 282 -42.86 -4.38 0.75
C TYR A 282 -41.74 -5.42 0.72
N LEU A 283 -40.60 -5.10 0.10
CA LEU A 283 -39.44 -5.99 -0.02
C LEU A 283 -38.38 -5.67 1.04
N ILE A 284 -38.14 -4.38 1.26
CA ILE A 284 -37.09 -3.90 2.18
C ILE A 284 -37.55 -4.01 3.65
N GLU A 285 -38.81 -3.67 3.92
CA GLU A 285 -39.39 -3.63 5.26
C GLU A 285 -38.53 -2.80 6.24
N GLU A 286 -37.97 -3.45 7.27
CA GLU A 286 -37.11 -2.85 8.29
C GLU A 286 -35.63 -3.24 8.14
N LYS A 287 -35.30 -3.99 7.08
CA LYS A 287 -33.95 -4.49 6.82
C LYS A 287 -33.05 -3.32 6.43
N GLU A 288 -31.77 -3.43 6.79
CA GLU A 288 -30.75 -2.52 6.28
C GLU A 288 -30.50 -2.87 4.81
N PHE A 289 -30.47 -1.88 3.93
CA PHE A 289 -30.26 -2.08 2.50
C PHE A 289 -29.22 -1.11 1.95
N THR A 290 -28.51 -1.54 0.90
CA THR A 290 -27.56 -0.69 0.19
C THR A 290 -28.24 0.02 -0.97
N PHE A 291 -28.04 1.34 -1.06
CA PHE A 291 -28.52 2.21 -2.13
C PHE A 291 -27.41 3.20 -2.50
N LEU A 292 -26.93 3.16 -3.75
CA LEU A 292 -25.85 4.01 -4.25
C LEU A 292 -24.65 4.04 -3.28
N ARG A 293 -24.21 2.85 -2.86
CA ARG A 293 -23.10 2.60 -1.93
C ARG A 293 -23.29 3.14 -0.50
N GLY A 294 -24.46 3.70 -0.18
CA GLY A 294 -24.90 4.02 1.19
C GLY A 294 -25.78 2.92 1.76
N LYS A 295 -25.57 2.56 3.02
CA LYS A 295 -26.46 1.68 3.79
C LYS A 295 -27.50 2.51 4.52
N TYR A 296 -28.76 2.12 4.36
CA TYR A 296 -29.90 2.80 4.95
C TYR A 296 -30.76 1.81 5.70
N LYS A 297 -31.39 2.28 6.78
CA LYS A 297 -32.33 1.50 7.57
C LYS A 297 -33.51 2.37 7.97
N TRP A 298 -34.69 1.75 8.09
CA TRP A 298 -35.84 2.41 8.70
C TRP A 298 -35.67 2.48 10.21
N ASP A 299 -35.69 3.70 10.76
CA ASP A 299 -35.67 3.95 12.20
C ASP A 299 -37.10 3.99 12.74
N LYS A 300 -37.40 3.07 13.66
CA LYS A 300 -38.70 3.03 14.35
C LYS A 300 -38.92 4.20 15.28
N VAL A 301 -37.85 4.74 15.88
CA VAL A 301 -37.96 5.78 16.91
C VAL A 301 -38.30 7.12 16.28
N HIS A 302 -37.67 7.45 15.16
CA HIS A 302 -37.84 8.72 14.46
C HIS A 302 -38.78 8.64 13.25
N GLU A 303 -39.40 7.47 13.02
CA GLU A 303 -40.31 7.17 11.90
C GLU A 303 -39.76 7.63 10.54
N GLY A 304 -38.52 7.24 10.23
CA GLY A 304 -37.87 7.67 9.00
C GLY A 304 -36.64 6.85 8.63
N LEU A 305 -36.20 7.00 7.38
CA LEU A 305 -34.94 6.41 6.94
C LEU A 305 -33.76 7.15 7.54
N MET A 306 -32.73 6.40 7.91
CA MET A 306 -31.44 6.91 8.33
C MET A 306 -30.31 6.26 7.53
N LEU A 307 -29.30 7.07 7.19
CA LEU A 307 -28.02 6.58 6.68
C LEU A 307 -27.25 5.98 7.86
N THR A 308 -26.94 4.69 7.79
CA THR A 308 -26.16 3.99 8.82
C THR A 308 -24.67 4.03 8.49
N LYS A 309 -24.31 3.79 7.23
CA LYS A 309 -22.91 3.75 6.77
C LYS A 309 -22.82 4.11 5.29
N HIS A 310 -21.67 4.62 4.83
CA HIS A 310 -21.38 4.73 3.40
C HIS A 310 -20.10 3.96 3.08
N ALA A 311 -20.04 3.25 1.95
CA ALA A 311 -18.87 2.42 1.62
C ALA A 311 -17.57 3.23 1.60
N ASP A 312 -17.63 4.46 1.08
CA ASP A 312 -16.45 5.33 1.04
C ASP A 312 -16.08 5.96 2.38
N SER A 313 -16.95 5.96 3.40
CA SER A 313 -16.64 6.66 4.66
C SER A 313 -15.53 5.98 5.45
N ASP A 314 -15.30 4.68 5.26
CA ASP A 314 -14.18 3.94 5.85
C ASP A 314 -12.82 4.37 5.28
N ASN A 315 -12.79 4.98 4.10
CA ASN A 315 -11.58 5.56 3.53
C ASN A 315 -11.24 6.92 4.13
N TYR A 316 -12.13 7.50 4.93
CA TYR A 316 -11.90 8.75 5.63
C TYR A 316 -11.83 8.51 7.13
N MET A 317 -11.19 9.43 7.82
CA MET A 317 -11.25 9.52 9.27
C MET A 317 -11.18 10.97 9.70
N ARG A 318 -11.80 11.27 10.83
CA ARG A 318 -11.60 12.54 11.51
C ARG A 318 -10.76 12.30 12.75
N VAL A 319 -9.60 12.94 12.84
CA VAL A 319 -8.72 12.87 14.00
C VAL A 319 -8.67 14.25 14.65
N GLY A 320 -9.26 14.39 15.83
CA GLY A 320 -9.50 15.70 16.44
C GLY A 320 -10.41 16.59 15.58
N CYS A 321 -9.87 17.65 15.01
CA CYS A 321 -10.59 18.57 14.12
C CYS A 321 -10.27 18.36 12.63
N ASP A 322 -9.29 17.51 12.33
CA ASP A 322 -8.74 17.36 10.99
C ASP A 322 -9.33 16.11 10.31
N PHE A 323 -9.63 16.23 9.02
CA PHE A 323 -10.06 15.10 8.20
C PHE A 323 -8.86 14.55 7.43
N LEU A 324 -8.77 13.22 7.40
CA LEU A 324 -7.76 12.49 6.64
C LEU A 324 -8.44 11.46 5.74
N ARG A 325 -7.72 11.08 4.68
CA ARG A 325 -8.10 10.02 3.76
C ARG A 325 -7.00 8.97 3.69
N ILE A 326 -7.39 7.71 3.70
CA ILE A 326 -6.54 6.57 3.35
C ILE A 326 -6.52 6.48 1.83
N ILE A 327 -5.33 6.62 1.24
CA ILE A 327 -5.12 6.48 -0.19
C ILE A 327 -4.09 5.37 -0.46
N TYR A 328 -4.13 4.85 -1.68
CA TYR A 328 -3.21 3.81 -2.13
C TYR A 328 -2.48 4.34 -3.37
N VAL A 329 -1.17 4.55 -3.24
CA VAL A 329 -0.33 5.14 -4.29
C VAL A 329 0.56 4.05 -4.89
N PRO A 330 0.50 3.78 -6.20
CA PRO A 330 1.38 2.79 -6.81
C PRO A 330 2.84 3.29 -6.77
N ASN A 331 3.76 2.40 -6.39
CA ASN A 331 5.19 2.64 -6.58
C ASN A 331 5.64 2.26 -7.99
N SER A 332 6.94 2.44 -8.31
CA SER A 332 7.52 2.14 -9.62
C SER A 332 7.38 0.68 -10.07
N LYS A 333 6.98 -0.23 -9.17
CA LYS A 333 6.72 -1.65 -9.45
C LYS A 333 5.22 -1.98 -9.50
N GLY A 334 4.34 -0.98 -9.48
CA GLY A 334 2.89 -1.17 -9.47
C GLY A 334 2.32 -1.68 -8.14
N VAL A 335 3.14 -1.75 -7.08
CA VAL A 335 2.67 -2.14 -5.75
C VAL A 335 2.06 -0.92 -5.08
N LEU A 336 0.81 -1.05 -4.64
CA LEU A 336 0.07 0.00 -3.94
C LEU A 336 0.61 0.18 -2.52
N MET A 337 1.12 1.36 -2.21
CA MET A 337 1.55 1.78 -0.88
C MET A 337 0.42 2.54 -0.20
N ARG A 338 0.10 2.16 1.04
CA ARG A 338 -0.92 2.87 1.80
C ARG A 338 -0.36 4.18 2.34
N LYS A 339 -1.08 5.29 2.14
CA LYS A 339 -0.71 6.60 2.67
C LYS A 339 -1.90 7.28 3.33
N LEU A 340 -1.65 7.98 4.42
CA LEU A 340 -2.61 8.88 5.06
C LEU A 340 -2.36 10.29 4.56
N GLU A 341 -3.39 10.93 4.05
CA GLU A 341 -3.29 12.29 3.51
C GLU A 341 -4.37 13.19 4.13
N GLY A 342 -3.99 14.43 4.45
CA GLY A 342 -4.94 15.43 4.93
C GLY A 342 -5.95 15.76 3.83
N TRP A 343 -7.24 15.75 4.18
CA TRP A 343 -8.33 15.98 3.23
C TRP A 343 -9.21 17.13 3.70
N LYS A 344 -9.48 18.11 2.84
CA LYS A 344 -10.29 19.27 3.23
C LYS A 344 -11.76 18.84 3.36
N SER A 345 -12.41 19.27 4.45
CA SER A 345 -13.84 19.00 4.68
C SER A 345 -14.72 19.54 3.55
N GLY A 346 -14.35 20.67 2.94
CA GLY A 346 -15.05 21.25 1.79
C GLY A 346 -15.08 20.32 0.57
N GLU A 347 -14.04 19.52 0.32
CA GLU A 347 -14.03 18.53 -0.78
C GLU A 347 -14.99 17.39 -0.48
N ILE A 348 -14.96 16.87 0.75
CA ILE A 348 -15.91 15.83 1.19
C ILE A 348 -17.35 16.32 1.02
N GLN A 349 -17.60 17.58 1.37
CA GLN A 349 -18.92 18.20 1.20
C GLN A 349 -19.31 18.34 -0.28
N ARG A 350 -18.40 18.76 -1.15
CA ARG A 350 -18.67 18.86 -2.60
C ARG A 350 -18.94 17.50 -3.22
N ASP A 351 -18.15 16.49 -2.89
CA ASP A 351 -18.22 15.17 -3.52
C ASP A 351 -19.47 14.39 -3.06
N TYR A 352 -19.69 14.29 -1.74
CA TYR A 352 -20.74 13.43 -1.18
C TYR A 352 -22.03 14.17 -0.85
N VAL A 353 -21.93 15.31 -0.16
CA VAL A 353 -23.12 16.03 0.32
C VAL A 353 -23.82 16.76 -0.82
N ILE A 354 -23.07 17.48 -1.67
CA ILE A 354 -23.60 18.26 -2.79
C ILE A 354 -23.69 17.39 -4.05
N GLY A 355 -22.61 16.71 -4.43
CA GLY A 355 -22.52 15.93 -5.67
C GLY A 355 -23.44 14.72 -5.67
N LEU A 356 -23.41 13.93 -4.60
CA LEU A 356 -24.26 12.73 -4.47
C LEU A 356 -25.57 12.98 -3.70
N GLY A 357 -25.69 14.10 -2.96
CA GLY A 357 -26.90 14.43 -2.18
C GLY A 357 -26.97 13.77 -0.81
N ILE A 358 -25.88 13.17 -0.32
CA ILE A 358 -25.83 12.37 0.91
C ILE A 358 -25.56 13.30 2.10
N LYS A 359 -26.62 13.91 2.65
CA LYS A 359 -26.50 14.96 3.67
C LYS A 359 -25.73 14.55 4.94
N ASN A 360 -25.87 13.30 5.38
CA ASN A 360 -25.32 12.82 6.65
C ASN A 360 -24.00 12.05 6.49
N PHE A 361 -23.29 12.19 5.36
CA PHE A 361 -22.03 11.48 5.11
C PHE A 361 -20.98 11.69 6.22
N PHE A 362 -20.85 12.91 6.74
CA PHE A 362 -19.89 13.20 7.83
C PHE A 362 -20.16 12.42 9.13
N ASN A 363 -21.39 11.95 9.35
CA ASN A 363 -21.73 11.16 10.53
C ASN A 363 -21.25 9.73 10.42
N THR A 364 -21.00 9.22 9.21
CA THR A 364 -20.52 7.86 8.98
C THR A 364 -19.00 7.76 8.94
N ILE A 365 -18.28 8.90 8.95
CA ILE A 365 -16.82 8.93 9.01
C ILE A 365 -16.36 8.60 10.45
N PRO A 366 -15.50 7.59 10.65
CA PRO A 366 -14.91 7.28 11.96
C PRO A 366 -14.22 8.49 12.59
N LYS A 367 -14.42 8.68 13.91
CA LYS A 367 -13.92 9.84 14.66
C LYS A 367 -12.99 9.35 15.76
N TYR A 368 -11.78 9.87 15.77
CA TYR A 368 -10.75 9.58 16.76
C TYR A 368 -10.31 10.86 17.46
N PHE A 369 -9.89 10.76 18.73
CA PHE A 369 -9.38 11.90 19.48
C PHE A 369 -7.97 12.29 19.04
N SER A 370 -7.09 11.30 18.85
CA SER A 370 -5.70 11.52 18.45
C SER A 370 -5.12 10.30 17.74
N PHE A 371 -3.87 10.42 17.30
CA PHE A 371 -3.05 9.29 16.91
C PHE A 371 -2.38 8.66 18.14
N CYS A 372 -2.13 7.36 18.07
CA CYS A 372 -1.23 6.63 18.98
C CYS A 372 -0.28 5.75 18.15
N ASN A 373 0.75 5.20 18.80
CA ASN A 373 1.66 4.24 18.17
C ASN A 373 1.96 3.12 19.16
N VAL A 374 1.10 2.10 19.17
CA VAL A 374 1.21 0.96 20.08
C VAL A 374 1.54 -0.26 19.22
N PRO A 375 2.79 -0.76 19.29
CA PRO A 375 3.21 -1.83 18.41
C PRO A 375 2.71 -3.19 18.90
N GLU A 376 2.15 -3.97 17.97
CA GLU A 376 1.78 -5.38 18.19
C GLU A 376 1.99 -6.14 16.87
N ASN A 377 2.92 -7.08 16.87
CA ASN A 377 3.28 -7.87 15.70
C ASN A 377 2.40 -9.11 15.54
N LYS A 378 1.74 -9.55 16.61
CA LYS A 378 0.80 -10.67 16.59
C LYS A 378 -0.54 -10.15 16.12
N THR A 379 -0.88 -10.45 14.87
CA THR A 379 -2.08 -9.96 14.19
C THR A 379 -3.36 -10.21 15.00
N GLU A 380 -3.42 -11.30 15.75
CA GLU A 380 -4.56 -11.68 16.61
C GLU A 380 -4.76 -10.78 17.84
N LEU A 381 -3.71 -10.07 18.30
CA LEU A 381 -3.76 -9.14 19.44
C LEU A 381 -3.81 -7.68 19.00
N TYR A 382 -3.53 -7.40 17.74
CA TYR A 382 -3.45 -6.05 17.20
C TYR A 382 -4.81 -5.33 17.26
N LYS A 383 -4.77 -4.04 17.60
CA LYS A 383 -5.93 -3.15 17.58
C LYS A 383 -5.62 -1.89 16.78
N GLN A 384 -6.46 -1.62 15.78
CA GLN A 384 -6.41 -0.40 14.96
C GLN A 384 -6.85 0.84 15.75
N GLU A 385 -7.77 0.64 16.69
CA GLU A 385 -8.30 1.68 17.57
C GLU A 385 -8.03 1.30 19.03
N ILE A 386 -7.48 2.25 19.79
CA ILE A 386 -7.16 2.09 21.22
C ILE A 386 -7.66 3.35 21.92
N GLU A 387 -8.63 3.23 22.83
CA GLU A 387 -9.20 4.36 23.58
C GLU A 387 -9.63 5.54 22.68
N ASN A 388 -10.34 5.24 21.57
CA ASN A 388 -10.70 6.20 20.51
C ASN A 388 -9.51 6.93 19.86
N CYS A 389 -8.30 6.40 19.96
CA CYS A 389 -7.13 6.89 19.23
C CYS A 389 -6.80 5.97 18.06
N TYR A 390 -6.44 6.57 16.92
CA TYR A 390 -6.06 5.84 15.72
C TYR A 390 -4.61 5.36 15.83
N ASN A 391 -4.39 4.04 15.83
CA ASN A 391 -3.04 3.47 15.90
C ASN A 391 -2.32 3.61 14.56
N LEU A 392 -1.16 4.29 14.56
CA LEU A 392 -0.29 4.44 13.39
C LEU A 392 0.49 3.17 13.08
N TYR A 393 0.63 2.28 14.05
CA TYR A 393 1.19 0.96 13.82
C TYR A 393 0.30 0.15 12.87
N TYR A 394 0.88 -0.72 12.05
CA TYR A 394 0.13 -1.50 11.07
C TYR A 394 0.13 -3.00 11.43
N PRO A 395 -0.99 -3.73 11.23
CA PRO A 395 -0.98 -5.17 11.46
C PRO A 395 -0.08 -5.87 10.43
N LEU A 396 0.66 -6.88 10.87
CA LEU A 396 1.35 -7.77 9.93
C LEU A 396 0.32 -8.72 9.30
N ASP A 397 0.31 -8.83 7.98
CA ASP A 397 -0.58 -9.68 7.17
C ASP A 397 0.13 -10.96 6.68
N HIS A 398 1.25 -11.33 7.31
CA HIS A 398 1.88 -12.62 7.10
C HIS A 398 1.03 -13.74 7.72
N LYS A 399 0.73 -14.77 6.94
CA LYS A 399 0.12 -16.01 7.47
C LYS A 399 1.23 -16.88 8.05
N LEU A 400 1.18 -17.16 9.35
CA LEU A 400 2.17 -18.00 10.02
C LEU A 400 1.98 -19.46 9.63
N GLU A 401 3.07 -20.15 9.33
CA GLU A 401 3.07 -21.55 8.90
C GLU A 401 4.16 -22.33 9.62
N VAL A 402 3.92 -23.62 9.90
CA VAL A 402 4.96 -24.51 10.43
C VAL A 402 5.84 -24.95 9.27
N GLY A 403 7.15 -24.73 9.37
CA GLY A 403 8.10 -25.11 8.33
C GLY A 403 9.54 -24.76 8.67
N GLU A 404 10.44 -25.11 7.76
CA GLU A 404 11.86 -24.79 7.83
C GLU A 404 12.18 -23.49 7.07
N PHE A 405 13.30 -22.86 7.40
CA PHE A 405 13.77 -21.62 6.76
C PHE A 405 15.27 -21.67 6.43
N PRO A 406 15.75 -22.69 5.68
CA PRO A 406 17.17 -22.93 5.47
C PRO A 406 17.89 -21.77 4.76
N LYS A 407 17.22 -21.05 3.85
CA LYS A 407 17.82 -19.90 3.16
C LYS A 407 18.01 -18.72 4.10
N THR A 408 17.03 -18.46 4.93
CA THR A 408 17.05 -17.42 5.97
C THR A 408 18.12 -17.72 7.01
N GLU A 409 18.21 -18.97 7.47
CA GLU A 409 19.27 -19.39 8.40
C GLU A 409 20.66 -19.19 7.78
N ALA A 410 20.90 -19.68 6.57
CA ALA A 410 22.17 -19.52 5.88
C ALA A 410 22.51 -18.04 5.65
N PHE A 411 21.51 -17.22 5.30
CA PHE A 411 21.69 -15.78 5.10
C PHE A 411 22.06 -15.05 6.39
N LEU A 412 21.36 -15.34 7.51
CA LEU A 412 21.68 -14.73 8.80
C LEU A 412 23.06 -15.17 9.32
N LYS A 413 23.45 -16.43 9.13
CA LYS A 413 24.80 -16.91 9.43
C LYS A 413 25.87 -16.22 8.58
N HIS A 414 25.59 -15.98 7.30
CA HIS A 414 26.48 -15.20 6.43
C HIS A 414 26.64 -13.74 6.91
N ILE A 415 25.53 -13.09 7.29
CA ILE A 415 25.56 -11.69 7.73
C ILE A 415 26.28 -11.55 9.08
N PHE A 416 25.87 -12.30 10.11
CA PHE A 416 26.34 -12.09 11.49
C PHE A 416 27.52 -12.99 11.89
N GLY A 417 27.76 -14.06 11.15
CA GLY A 417 28.79 -15.05 11.46
C GLY A 417 28.46 -15.94 12.66
N GLU A 418 29.33 -16.92 12.90
CA GLU A 418 29.19 -17.91 13.98
C GLU A 418 30.31 -17.81 15.03
N ALA A 419 30.95 -16.64 15.13
CA ALA A 419 31.96 -16.38 16.16
C ALA A 419 31.35 -16.53 17.56
N ILE A 420 32.05 -17.23 18.45
CA ILE A 420 31.63 -17.46 19.83
C ILE A 420 31.87 -16.20 20.66
N LEU A 421 30.83 -15.75 21.34
CA LEU A 421 30.82 -14.60 22.24
C LEU A 421 31.26 -14.99 23.66
N SER A 422 31.49 -13.99 24.51
CA SER A 422 31.77 -14.18 25.94
C SER A 422 30.64 -14.90 26.70
N SER A 423 29.42 -14.92 26.16
CA SER A 423 28.29 -15.69 26.70
C SER A 423 28.37 -17.19 26.40
N GLY A 424 29.27 -17.65 25.53
CA GLY A 424 29.31 -19.02 25.03
C GLY A 424 28.37 -19.30 23.84
N PHE A 425 27.56 -18.31 23.42
CA PHE A 425 26.70 -18.38 22.23
C PHE A 425 27.35 -17.69 21.02
N THR A 426 26.83 -17.93 19.82
CA THR A 426 27.35 -17.33 18.58
C THR A 426 26.73 -15.97 18.26
N ASN A 427 27.41 -15.17 17.44
CA ASN A 427 26.82 -13.92 16.88
C ASN A 427 25.49 -14.16 16.16
N TYR A 428 25.37 -15.26 15.41
CA TYR A 428 24.11 -15.68 14.79
C TYR A 428 22.98 -15.85 15.82
N GLN A 429 23.28 -16.47 16.97
CA GLN A 429 22.31 -16.62 18.05
C GLN A 429 21.94 -15.29 18.71
N LEU A 430 22.90 -14.36 18.84
CA LEU A 430 22.63 -12.99 19.29
C LEU A 430 21.72 -12.24 18.30
N ALA A 431 21.94 -12.40 16.99
CA ALA A 431 21.08 -11.83 15.95
C ALA A 431 19.65 -12.42 16.00
N LEU A 432 19.53 -13.73 16.20
CA LEU A 432 18.23 -14.37 16.39
C LEU A 432 17.52 -13.85 17.64
N ASP A 433 18.23 -13.65 18.76
CA ASP A 433 17.65 -13.03 19.95
C ASP A 433 17.15 -11.61 19.66
N TRP A 434 17.96 -10.80 18.96
CA TRP A 434 17.55 -9.45 18.55
C TRP A 434 16.27 -9.47 17.70
N LEU A 435 16.19 -10.36 16.70
CA LEU A 435 15.00 -10.52 15.86
C LEU A 435 13.79 -11.06 16.64
N THR A 436 14.02 -11.98 17.58
CA THR A 436 12.98 -12.56 18.44
C THR A 436 12.37 -11.49 19.35
N ILE A 437 13.21 -10.68 19.98
CA ILE A 437 12.76 -9.62 20.89
C ILE A 437 11.95 -8.57 20.13
N ILE A 438 12.37 -8.16 18.92
CA ILE A 438 11.58 -7.20 18.14
C ILE A 438 10.22 -7.79 17.77
N TYR A 439 10.16 -9.07 17.43
CA TYR A 439 8.90 -9.72 17.08
C TYR A 439 7.99 -9.89 18.29
N GLN A 440 8.48 -10.43 19.40
CA GLN A 440 7.69 -10.77 20.59
C GLN A 440 7.40 -9.56 21.50
N GLU A 441 8.35 -8.63 21.62
CA GLU A 441 8.33 -7.47 22.53
C GLU A 441 8.74 -6.20 21.77
N PRO A 442 7.94 -5.72 20.80
CA PRO A 442 8.33 -4.61 19.92
C PRO A 442 8.50 -3.27 20.65
N THR A 443 8.12 -3.13 21.92
CA THR A 443 8.39 -1.94 22.74
C THR A 443 9.81 -1.92 23.33
N GLN A 444 10.46 -3.08 23.45
CA GLN A 444 11.78 -3.23 24.04
C GLN A 444 12.83 -2.49 23.21
N LYS A 445 13.69 -1.72 23.88
CA LYS A 445 14.82 -1.02 23.25
C LYS A 445 15.97 -1.98 22.99
N LEU A 446 16.65 -1.79 21.87
CA LEU A 446 17.74 -2.64 21.41
C LEU A 446 18.85 -1.80 20.81
N PRO A 447 20.11 -2.29 20.82
CA PRO A 447 21.20 -1.61 20.16
C PRO A 447 20.96 -1.54 18.65
N ALA A 448 21.43 -0.45 18.04
CA ALA A 448 21.41 -0.27 16.60
C ALA A 448 22.41 -1.22 15.94
N ILE A 449 22.00 -1.91 14.88
CA ILE A 449 22.88 -2.80 14.12
C ILE A 449 23.60 -1.99 13.05
N CYS A 450 24.92 -2.05 12.99
CA CYS A 450 25.72 -1.44 11.93
C CYS A 450 26.43 -2.53 11.13
N LEU A 451 25.95 -2.82 9.93
CA LEU A 451 26.57 -3.76 9.02
C LEU A 451 27.63 -3.06 8.17
N VAL A 452 28.89 -3.43 8.31
CA VAL A 452 30.01 -2.78 7.62
C VAL A 452 30.80 -3.74 6.75
N SER A 453 31.22 -3.30 5.56
CA SER A 453 32.15 -4.06 4.74
C SER A 453 32.77 -3.15 3.68
N LYS A 454 34.09 -3.22 3.47
CA LYS A 454 34.77 -2.49 2.38
C LYS A 454 34.30 -2.91 0.99
N GLU A 455 33.85 -4.15 0.86
CA GLU A 455 33.53 -4.78 -0.40
C GLU A 455 32.03 -4.63 -0.72
N LYS A 456 31.72 -4.60 -2.02
CA LYS A 456 30.35 -4.61 -2.53
C LYS A 456 29.82 -6.05 -2.54
N ASN A 457 28.51 -6.21 -2.77
CA ASN A 457 27.85 -7.52 -2.86
C ASN A 457 27.98 -8.41 -1.61
N THR A 458 27.89 -7.82 -0.42
CA THR A 458 27.99 -8.58 0.85
C THR A 458 26.62 -8.98 1.43
N GLY A 459 25.52 -8.53 0.84
CA GLY A 459 24.15 -8.80 1.33
C GLY A 459 23.58 -7.77 2.33
N LYS A 460 24.33 -6.71 2.66
CA LYS A 460 23.91 -5.64 3.61
C LYS A 460 22.57 -5.01 3.26
N SER A 461 22.43 -4.49 2.03
CA SER A 461 21.18 -3.86 1.59
C SER A 461 20.04 -4.89 1.48
N THR A 462 20.35 -6.14 1.13
CA THR A 462 19.37 -7.24 1.12
C THR A 462 18.77 -7.46 2.51
N PHE A 463 19.56 -7.33 3.58
CA PHE A 463 19.07 -7.44 4.95
C PHE A 463 18.09 -6.32 5.31
N LEU A 464 18.39 -5.06 4.94
CA LEU A 464 17.46 -3.94 5.12
C LEU A 464 16.14 -4.16 4.37
N PHE A 465 16.22 -4.57 3.11
CA PHE A 465 15.03 -4.87 2.32
C PHE A 465 14.24 -6.05 2.87
N TRP A 466 14.90 -7.09 3.39
CA TRP A 466 14.25 -8.23 4.01
C TRP A 466 13.53 -7.87 5.31
N LEU A 467 14.12 -7.04 6.17
CA LEU A 467 13.41 -6.47 7.33
C LEU A 467 12.18 -5.66 6.91
N ARG A 468 12.30 -4.89 5.83
CA ARG A 468 11.14 -4.20 5.25
C ARG A 468 10.09 -5.16 4.71
N ASP A 469 10.48 -6.31 4.16
CA ASP A 469 9.54 -7.33 3.71
C ASP A 469 8.85 -8.07 4.87
N ILE A 470 9.50 -8.20 6.03
CA ILE A 470 8.92 -8.77 7.27
C ILE A 470 7.94 -7.79 7.94
N TYR A 471 8.37 -6.54 8.13
CA TYR A 471 7.61 -5.56 8.92
C TYR A 471 6.76 -4.62 8.07
N LYS A 472 6.87 -4.70 6.74
CA LYS A 472 6.07 -3.97 5.75
C LYS A 472 5.94 -2.48 6.06
N GLU A 473 4.73 -2.00 6.30
CA GLU A 473 4.43 -0.59 6.59
C GLU A 473 5.03 -0.12 7.92
N ASN A 474 5.48 -1.02 8.80
CA ASN A 474 6.19 -0.67 10.03
C ASN A 474 7.72 -0.57 9.82
N ALA A 475 8.21 -0.61 8.59
CA ALA A 475 9.62 -0.46 8.26
C ALA A 475 9.83 0.56 7.15
N THR A 476 10.86 1.38 7.28
CA THR A 476 11.26 2.34 6.25
C THR A 476 12.77 2.36 6.07
N ILE A 477 13.23 2.84 4.91
CA ILE A 477 14.65 3.06 4.63
C ILE A 477 14.79 4.55 4.30
N VAL A 478 15.60 5.24 5.09
CA VAL A 478 15.79 6.69 5.03
C VAL A 478 17.21 7.05 4.58
N GLY A 479 17.34 8.16 3.87
CA GLY A 479 18.61 8.79 3.48
C GLY A 479 18.88 10.09 4.24
N ASN A 480 19.93 10.82 3.85
CA ASN A 480 20.36 12.08 4.49
C ASN A 480 19.24 13.11 4.63
N ASN A 481 18.48 13.31 3.54
CA ASN A 481 17.54 14.42 3.45
C ASN A 481 16.35 14.21 4.40
N ASP A 482 16.00 12.96 4.70
CA ASP A 482 14.84 12.62 5.54
C ASP A 482 15.09 12.98 7.02
N PHE A 483 16.35 12.96 7.48
CA PHE A 483 16.70 13.40 8.83
C PHE A 483 16.80 14.92 8.96
N ASN A 484 17.02 15.62 7.85
CA ASN A 484 17.13 17.07 7.81
C ASN A 484 15.78 17.76 7.52
N ASP A 485 14.76 17.00 7.11
CA ASP A 485 13.42 17.53 6.88
C ASP A 485 12.76 18.00 8.18
N THR A 486 11.95 19.04 8.07
CA THR A 486 11.10 19.53 9.16
C THR A 486 9.99 18.53 9.48
N PHE A 487 9.55 17.75 8.47
CA PHE A 487 8.59 16.68 8.62
C PHE A 487 9.27 15.33 8.88
N ASN A 488 8.70 14.54 9.79
CA ASN A 488 9.30 13.28 10.23
C ASN A 488 8.28 12.14 10.39
N ASP A 489 7.05 12.35 9.95
CA ASP A 489 5.95 11.39 10.06
C ASP A 489 6.19 10.11 9.25
N ASP A 490 7.04 10.17 8.23
CA ASP A 490 7.41 9.04 7.38
C ASP A 490 8.18 7.93 8.12
N TYR A 491 8.95 8.27 9.17
CA TYR A 491 9.77 7.29 9.89
C TYR A 491 9.49 7.20 11.40
N ILE A 492 8.93 8.24 12.03
CA ILE A 492 8.78 8.29 13.50
C ILE A 492 7.81 7.23 14.06
N SER A 493 6.82 6.83 13.27
CA SER A 493 5.86 5.77 13.65
C SER A 493 6.38 4.34 13.42
N LYS A 494 7.51 4.18 12.73
CA LYS A 494 8.00 2.88 12.25
C LYS A 494 8.74 2.10 13.35
N LEU A 495 8.69 0.77 13.25
CA LEU A 495 9.44 -0.16 14.11
C LEU A 495 10.88 -0.34 13.65
N ILE A 496 11.12 -0.38 12.33
CA ILE A 496 12.46 -0.50 11.75
C ILE A 496 12.77 0.75 10.91
N ILE A 497 13.91 1.37 11.20
CA ILE A 497 14.46 2.46 10.41
C ILE A 497 15.81 1.99 9.85
N GLY A 498 15.81 1.68 8.56
CA GLY A 498 17.00 1.36 7.80
C GLY A 498 17.72 2.63 7.35
N VAL A 499 19.04 2.71 7.52
CA VAL A 499 19.85 3.85 7.09
C VAL A 499 20.98 3.37 6.17
N ASP A 500 21.00 3.88 4.93
CA ASP A 500 22.06 3.58 3.96
C ASP A 500 23.11 4.72 3.96
N GLU A 501 24.35 4.40 4.31
CA GLU A 501 25.42 5.38 4.54
C GLU A 501 25.98 6.04 3.28
N SER A 502 25.52 5.67 2.08
CA SER A 502 25.83 6.46 0.88
C SER A 502 25.44 7.95 1.02
N PHE A 503 24.66 8.30 2.04
CA PHE A 503 24.13 9.62 2.32
C PHE A 503 24.10 9.94 3.83
N ILE A 504 25.21 10.05 4.58
CA ILE A 504 25.19 10.62 5.96
C ILE A 504 26.22 11.75 6.14
N ASP A 505 25.76 12.96 6.45
CA ASP A 505 26.62 14.01 7.03
C ASP A 505 26.86 13.76 8.53
N LYS A 506 28.12 13.53 8.89
CA LYS A 506 28.49 12.46 9.85
C LYS A 506 28.22 12.73 11.33
N LYS A 507 28.05 13.97 11.76
CA LYS A 507 28.05 14.29 13.21
C LYS A 507 26.66 14.60 13.79
N LEU A 508 25.92 15.53 13.20
CA LEU A 508 24.60 15.96 13.70
C LEU A 508 23.54 14.85 13.61
N ILE A 509 23.51 14.14 12.48
CA ILE A 509 22.59 13.01 12.27
C ILE A 509 22.92 11.89 13.24
N MET A 510 24.21 11.69 13.55
CA MET A 510 24.62 10.65 14.49
C MET A 510 24.17 10.91 15.92
N GLU A 511 24.37 12.13 16.41
CA GLU A 511 23.87 12.53 17.74
C GLU A 511 22.34 12.40 17.80
N THR A 512 21.65 12.71 16.70
CA THR A 512 20.20 12.50 16.60
C THR A 512 19.84 11.01 16.70
N ILE A 513 20.52 10.12 15.97
CA ILE A 513 20.28 8.67 16.04
C ILE A 513 20.59 8.14 17.44
N LYS A 514 21.72 8.52 18.05
CA LYS A 514 22.09 8.14 19.42
C LYS A 514 21.00 8.48 20.42
N SER A 515 20.47 9.71 20.37
CA SER A 515 19.35 10.16 21.19
C SER A 515 18.12 9.28 20.96
N ARG A 516 17.75 9.07 19.69
CA ARG A 516 16.55 8.34 19.27
C ARG A 516 16.56 6.87 19.68
N ILE A 517 17.70 6.18 19.65
CA ILE A 517 17.79 4.77 20.09
C ILE A 517 17.22 4.61 21.51
N THR A 518 17.45 5.60 22.36
CA THR A 518 17.00 5.58 23.75
C THR A 518 15.67 6.29 24.01
N ASP A 519 15.26 7.27 23.20
CA ASP A 519 14.01 8.04 23.39
C ASP A 519 12.78 7.15 23.61
N GLU A 520 11.97 7.41 24.65
CA GLU A 520 10.68 6.73 24.85
C GLU A 520 9.56 7.36 24.02
N VAL A 521 9.67 8.67 23.78
CA VAL A 521 8.69 9.46 23.03
C VAL A 521 9.40 10.29 21.98
N ALA A 522 8.72 10.51 20.85
CA ALA A 522 9.18 11.41 19.81
C ALA A 522 8.08 12.38 19.41
N LYS A 523 8.48 13.61 19.06
CA LYS A 523 7.59 14.63 18.54
C LYS A 523 7.39 14.39 17.05
N ILE A 524 6.20 13.92 16.69
CA ILE A 524 5.79 13.84 15.29
C ILE A 524 5.46 15.25 14.77
N ARG A 525 5.98 15.55 13.59
CA ARG A 525 5.78 16.77 12.82
C ARG A 525 5.37 16.30 11.44
N GLY A 526 4.06 16.19 11.21
CA GLY A 526 3.52 15.70 9.94
C GLY A 526 2.60 16.74 9.30
N LEU A 527 2.34 16.56 8.00
CA LEU A 527 1.45 17.43 7.23
C LEU A 527 0.01 17.48 7.78
N TYR A 528 -0.39 16.43 8.51
CA TYR A 528 -1.75 16.16 8.99
C TYR A 528 -1.86 16.06 10.52
N SER A 529 -0.79 16.34 11.25
CA SER A 529 -0.82 16.41 12.70
C SER A 529 -0.05 17.65 13.17
N GLY A 530 -0.73 18.52 13.93
CA GLY A 530 -0.02 19.49 14.76
C GLY A 530 1.02 18.77 15.63
N ARG A 531 2.06 19.48 16.08
CA ARG A 531 3.15 18.89 16.87
C ARG A 531 2.59 18.09 18.06
N ARG A 532 2.79 16.77 18.06
CA ARG A 532 2.31 15.86 19.12
C ARG A 532 3.42 14.90 19.53
N GLU A 533 3.36 14.40 20.76
CA GLU A 533 4.26 13.36 21.25
C GLU A 533 3.60 12.00 21.04
N ILE A 534 4.35 11.06 20.47
CA ILE A 534 3.93 9.65 20.34
C ILE A 534 5.02 8.73 20.87
N PRO A 535 4.68 7.52 21.34
CA PRO A 535 5.67 6.52 21.71
C PRO A 535 6.62 6.22 20.54
N PHE A 536 7.93 6.26 20.83
CA PHE A 536 8.97 5.97 19.85
C PHE A 536 9.51 4.57 20.11
N VAL A 537 9.29 3.64 19.18
CA VAL A 537 9.62 2.21 19.36
C VAL A 537 10.63 1.70 18.34
N ALA A 538 11.16 2.59 17.50
CA ALA A 538 12.00 2.22 16.37
C ALA A 538 13.33 1.59 16.78
N LYS A 539 13.84 0.72 15.91
CA LYS A 539 15.18 0.14 15.93
C LYS A 539 15.91 0.56 14.67
N PHE A 540 17.18 0.94 14.84
CA PHE A 540 18.01 1.40 13.74
C PHE A 540 18.85 0.24 13.19
N VAL A 541 18.86 0.12 11.87
CA VAL A 541 19.76 -0.79 11.15
C VAL A 541 20.48 0.01 10.09
N MET A 542 21.79 0.07 10.17
CA MET A 542 22.64 0.92 9.34
C MET A 542 23.56 0.04 8.47
N THR A 543 23.82 0.48 7.24
CA THR A 543 24.75 -0.22 6.34
C THR A 543 25.84 0.70 5.83
N SER A 544 27.10 0.28 5.97
CA SER A 544 28.29 1.03 5.58
C SER A 544 29.16 0.30 4.57
N ASN A 545 29.80 1.07 3.69
CA ASN A 545 30.97 0.59 2.94
C ASN A 545 32.32 0.98 3.60
N ASN A 546 32.30 1.68 4.72
CA ASN A 546 33.47 2.06 5.50
C ASN A 546 33.51 1.29 6.83
N GLU A 547 34.56 0.50 7.06
CA GLU A 547 34.67 -0.33 8.27
C GLU A 547 35.21 0.42 9.50
N SER A 548 35.64 1.67 9.35
CA SER A 548 36.38 2.40 10.40
C SER A 548 35.84 3.79 10.67
N ASN A 549 35.61 4.61 9.63
CA ASN A 549 35.29 6.03 9.80
C ASN A 549 33.87 6.39 9.33
N PHE A 550 32.91 5.50 9.59
CA PHE A 550 31.51 5.75 9.28
C PHE A 550 30.75 6.48 10.40
N ILE A 551 31.19 6.27 11.64
CA ILE A 551 30.58 6.76 12.86
C ILE A 551 31.69 7.15 13.82
N GLN A 552 31.46 8.19 14.63
CA GLN A 552 32.28 8.50 15.80
C GLN A 552 31.69 7.80 17.04
N ILE A 553 32.43 6.83 17.56
CA ILE A 553 32.07 6.06 18.76
C ILE A 553 33.16 6.25 19.81
N ASP A 554 32.73 6.68 21.00
CA ASP A 554 33.55 6.78 22.19
C ASP A 554 33.68 5.40 22.89
N ASP A 555 34.63 5.28 23.82
CA ASP A 555 34.92 4.00 24.48
C ASP A 555 33.79 3.49 25.39
N ASP A 556 32.95 4.40 25.89
CA ASP A 556 31.79 4.14 26.74
C ASP A 556 30.49 3.93 25.96
N GLU A 557 30.49 4.18 24.65
CA GLU A 557 29.30 4.04 23.81
C GLU A 557 28.96 2.55 23.58
N ASN A 558 27.74 2.17 23.97
CA ASN A 558 27.21 0.80 23.96
C ASN A 558 25.89 0.66 23.18
N ARG A 559 25.43 1.72 22.50
CA ARG A 559 24.19 1.71 21.70
C ARG A 559 24.32 1.03 20.34
N PHE A 560 25.54 0.73 19.89
CA PHE A 560 25.79 0.18 18.55
C PHE A 560 26.39 -1.21 18.60
N TRP A 561 25.83 -2.11 17.79
CA TRP A 561 26.41 -3.40 17.48
C TRP A 561 26.99 -3.37 16.06
N ILE A 562 28.31 -3.21 15.96
CA ILE A 562 29.01 -3.13 14.68
C ILE A 562 29.38 -4.53 14.24
N ASN A 563 28.88 -4.97 13.10
CA ASN A 563 29.16 -6.30 12.57
C ASN A 563 29.77 -6.21 11.16
N ARG A 564 30.97 -6.78 11.02
CA ARG A 564 31.67 -6.83 9.73
C ARG A 564 31.11 -7.99 8.90
N VAL A 565 30.63 -7.69 7.70
CA VAL A 565 30.07 -8.69 6.78
C VAL A 565 31.10 -9.06 5.72
N ASN A 566 31.36 -10.35 5.57
CA ASN A 566 32.25 -10.85 4.52
C ASN A 566 31.56 -10.82 3.14
N PRO A 567 32.32 -10.61 2.05
CA PRO A 567 31.78 -10.76 0.70
C PRO A 567 31.31 -12.20 0.47
N TYR A 568 30.33 -12.38 -0.43
CA TYR A 568 30.06 -13.72 -0.95
C TYR A 568 31.26 -14.24 -1.74
N LYS A 569 31.43 -15.56 -1.78
CA LYS A 569 32.45 -16.17 -2.65
C LYS A 569 32.11 -15.86 -4.11
N PRO A 570 33.09 -15.52 -4.97
CA PRO A 570 32.84 -15.28 -6.39
C PRO A 570 32.03 -16.42 -7.02
N GLY A 571 30.94 -16.10 -7.72
CA GLY A 571 30.04 -17.08 -8.36
C GLY A 571 28.99 -17.72 -7.44
N THR A 572 28.96 -17.41 -6.15
CA THR A 572 27.91 -17.87 -5.20
C THR A 572 26.78 -16.87 -5.00
N GLU A 573 26.78 -15.78 -5.78
CA GLU A 573 25.77 -14.74 -5.70
C GLU A 573 24.42 -15.27 -6.21
N ASN A 574 23.37 -15.17 -5.39
CA ASN A 574 22.01 -15.52 -5.80
C ASN A 574 21.20 -14.23 -6.08
N PRO A 575 20.92 -13.90 -7.35
CA PRO A 575 20.12 -12.71 -7.68
C PRO A 575 18.66 -12.81 -7.19
N LEU A 576 18.17 -14.02 -6.92
CA LEU A 576 16.82 -14.30 -6.41
C LEU A 576 16.77 -14.43 -4.89
N LEU A 577 17.88 -14.21 -4.17
CA LEU A 577 17.97 -14.40 -2.72
C LEU A 577 16.81 -13.71 -1.97
N ARG A 578 16.51 -12.45 -2.29
CA ARG A 578 15.41 -11.73 -1.64
C ARG A 578 14.04 -12.42 -1.84
N GLN A 579 13.78 -12.97 -3.02
CA GLN A 579 12.52 -13.67 -3.29
C GLN A 579 12.44 -15.00 -2.53
N GLU A 580 13.57 -15.71 -2.40
CA GLU A 580 13.65 -16.93 -1.58
C GLU A 580 13.42 -16.61 -0.10
N LEU A 581 14.05 -15.54 0.42
CA LEU A 581 13.87 -15.10 1.79
C LEU A 581 12.42 -14.69 2.09
N ILE A 582 11.73 -14.03 1.14
CA ILE A 582 10.31 -13.64 1.30
C ILE A 582 9.42 -14.88 1.47
N LYS A 583 9.69 -15.96 0.73
CA LYS A 583 8.90 -17.21 0.82
C LYS A 583 9.03 -17.89 2.19
N GLU A 584 10.15 -17.72 2.88
CA GLU A 584 10.40 -18.32 4.19
C GLU A 584 9.92 -17.46 5.38
N ILE A 585 9.47 -16.22 5.15
CA ILE A 585 8.99 -15.32 6.22
C ILE A 585 7.87 -15.99 7.08
N PRO A 586 6.83 -16.62 6.51
CA PRO A 586 5.82 -17.36 7.27
C PRO A 586 6.38 -18.35 8.30
N ALA A 587 7.30 -19.20 7.87
CA ALA A 587 7.95 -20.21 8.71
C ALA A 587 8.87 -19.57 9.75
N PHE A 588 9.64 -18.56 9.33
CA PHE A 588 10.57 -17.84 10.20
C PHE A 588 9.83 -17.09 11.32
N LEU A 589 8.74 -16.38 11.02
CA LEU A 589 7.94 -15.69 12.04
C LEU A 589 7.26 -16.67 13.00
N ASN A 590 6.80 -17.82 12.52
CA ASN A 590 6.23 -18.86 13.38
C ASN A 590 7.29 -19.45 14.34
N TYR A 591 8.53 -19.59 13.87
CA TYR A 591 9.66 -19.93 14.72
C TYR A 591 9.94 -18.83 15.76
N LEU A 592 10.03 -17.56 15.36
CA LEU A 592 10.23 -16.44 16.28
C LEU A 592 9.12 -16.31 17.32
N LYS A 593 7.87 -16.62 16.98
CA LYS A 593 6.73 -16.57 17.92
C LYS A 593 6.93 -17.44 19.15
N ASN A 594 7.56 -18.61 18.98
CA ASN A 594 7.69 -19.64 20.02
C ASN A 594 9.13 -19.76 20.57
N ARG A 595 10.09 -19.08 19.97
CA ARG A 595 11.49 -19.14 20.35
C ARG A 595 11.72 -18.49 21.71
N LYS A 596 12.44 -19.18 22.60
CA LYS A 596 12.94 -18.62 23.85
C LYS A 596 14.24 -17.84 23.58
N VAL A 597 14.31 -16.61 24.07
CA VAL A 597 15.53 -15.78 24.01
C VAL A 597 16.62 -16.43 24.87
N LEU A 598 17.84 -16.53 24.33
CA LEU A 598 18.98 -17.19 24.99
C LEU A 598 19.70 -16.25 25.96
N HIS A 599 19.92 -15.01 25.56
CA HIS A 599 20.56 -14.00 26.38
C HIS A 599 19.54 -13.36 27.35
N PRO A 600 19.84 -13.25 28.65
CA PRO A 600 18.94 -12.62 29.60
C PRO A 600 18.95 -11.09 29.48
N PHE A 601 17.86 -10.45 29.88
CA PHE A 601 17.77 -9.00 30.03
C PHE A 601 18.80 -8.50 31.07
N LYS A 602 19.66 -7.56 30.66
CA LYS A 602 20.74 -7.00 31.50
C LYS A 602 20.64 -5.50 31.71
N ASN A 603 20.23 -4.76 30.69
CA ASN A 603 20.13 -3.30 30.74
C ASN A 603 18.99 -2.80 29.84
N ARG A 604 18.85 -1.48 29.74
CA ARG A 604 17.82 -0.83 28.90
C ARG A 604 17.81 -1.32 27.44
N LEU A 605 18.98 -1.64 26.88
CA LEU A 605 19.14 -2.14 25.51
C LEU A 605 19.14 -3.68 25.45
N TYR A 606 18.63 -4.34 26.49
CA TYR A 606 18.54 -5.78 26.67
C TYR A 606 19.89 -6.50 26.87
N PHE A 607 20.84 -6.34 25.95
CA PHE A 607 22.09 -7.10 25.92
C PHE A 607 23.19 -6.49 26.79
N ALA A 608 24.04 -7.35 27.40
CA ALA A 608 25.24 -6.89 28.08
C ALA A 608 26.23 -6.25 27.08
N PRO A 609 26.87 -5.10 27.42
CA PRO A 609 27.78 -4.41 26.51
C PRO A 609 28.91 -5.29 25.98
N ASP A 610 29.43 -6.20 26.81
CA ASP A 610 30.52 -7.12 26.47
C ASP A 610 30.19 -8.05 25.30
N LEU A 611 28.90 -8.32 25.03
CA LEU A 611 28.46 -9.15 23.89
C LEU A 611 28.58 -8.41 22.56
N LEU A 612 28.56 -7.07 22.58
CA LEU A 612 28.64 -6.24 21.38
C LEU A 612 30.09 -5.92 21.01
N VAL A 613 31.05 -6.18 21.92
CA VAL A 613 32.47 -5.91 21.72
C VAL A 613 33.08 -6.93 20.78
N ASN A 614 33.47 -6.48 19.60
CA ASN A 614 34.20 -7.29 18.62
C ASN A 614 35.31 -6.46 17.94
N ASP A 615 36.06 -7.10 17.04
CA ASP A 615 37.18 -6.43 16.35
C ASP A 615 36.73 -5.28 15.45
N ALA A 616 35.51 -5.30 14.92
CA ALA A 616 34.96 -4.20 14.13
C ALA A 616 34.70 -2.97 15.01
N LEU A 617 34.09 -3.16 16.19
CA LEU A 617 33.91 -2.08 17.17
C LEU A 617 35.25 -1.49 17.64
N LYS A 618 36.22 -2.35 17.95
CA LYS A 618 37.57 -1.91 18.35
C LYS A 618 38.24 -1.05 17.26
N LYS A 619 38.11 -1.45 15.99
CA LYS A 619 38.64 -0.68 14.85
C LYS A 619 37.98 0.68 14.73
N VAL A 620 36.65 0.75 14.86
CA VAL A 620 35.90 2.02 14.77
C VAL A 620 36.25 2.97 15.92
N ARG A 621 36.42 2.44 17.15
CA ARG A 621 36.90 3.22 18.29
C ARG A 621 38.29 3.79 18.05
N GLN A 622 39.23 2.95 17.60
CA GLN A 622 40.58 3.39 17.25
C GLN A 622 40.58 4.46 16.15
N SER A 623 39.73 4.35 15.14
CA SER A 623 39.62 5.40 14.11
C SER A 623 38.88 6.64 14.58
N SER A 624 37.99 6.54 15.57
CA SER A 624 37.29 7.67 16.20
C SER A 624 38.19 8.50 17.11
N GLN A 625 39.33 7.95 17.55
CA GLN A 625 40.35 8.70 18.29
C GLN A 625 40.87 9.90 17.49
N ASP A 626 41.08 11.00 18.21
CA ASP A 626 41.58 12.25 17.66
C ASP A 626 42.96 12.04 16.99
N TRP A 627 43.23 12.75 15.90
CA TRP A 627 44.48 12.64 15.15
C TRP A 627 45.71 12.88 16.05
N LEU A 628 45.59 13.85 16.98
CA LEU A 628 46.63 14.15 17.95
C LEU A 628 46.90 12.96 18.91
N GLU A 629 45.86 12.25 19.34
CA GLU A 629 46.03 11.08 20.19
C GLU A 629 46.78 9.97 19.45
N LYS A 630 46.41 9.70 18.19
CA LYS A 630 47.06 8.70 17.35
C LYS A 630 48.55 8.99 17.17
N GLU A 631 48.91 10.25 16.92
CA GLU A 631 50.30 10.64 16.77
C GLU A 631 51.10 10.49 18.05
N ILE A 632 50.56 10.92 19.20
CA ILE A 632 51.19 10.68 20.51
C ILE A 632 51.41 9.18 20.72
N ARG A 633 50.39 8.34 20.47
CA ARG A 633 50.52 6.89 20.63
C ARG A 633 51.58 6.29 19.72
N MET A 634 51.64 6.69 18.45
CA MET A 634 52.62 6.16 17.50
C MET A 634 54.04 6.55 17.87
N ILE A 635 54.28 7.84 18.16
CA ILE A 635 55.59 8.35 18.56
C ILE A 635 56.09 7.62 19.81
N PHE A 636 55.26 7.51 20.84
CA PHE A 636 55.71 6.92 22.10
C PHE A 636 55.91 5.41 22.01
N LYS A 637 55.14 4.72 21.17
CA LYS A 637 55.39 3.33 20.79
C LYS A 637 56.80 3.14 20.23
N ASP A 638 57.20 3.99 19.29
CA ASP A 638 58.55 3.95 18.71
C ASP A 638 59.62 4.33 19.74
N LYS A 639 59.34 5.30 20.63
CA LYS A 639 60.25 5.69 21.71
C LYS A 639 60.51 4.55 22.68
N PHE A 640 59.51 3.73 23.02
CA PHE A 640 59.75 2.57 23.88
C PHE A 640 60.74 1.59 23.23
N TYR A 641 60.67 1.37 21.91
CA TYR A 641 61.68 0.58 21.19
C TYR A 641 63.05 1.26 21.12
N GLU A 642 63.12 2.58 20.93
CA GLU A 642 64.38 3.35 20.83
C GLU A 642 65.15 3.38 22.16
N TYR A 643 64.45 3.58 23.28
CA TYR A 643 65.06 3.69 24.61
C TYR A 643 65.18 2.34 25.33
N ARG A 644 64.48 1.32 24.82
CA ARG A 644 64.38 -0.01 25.41
C ARG A 644 64.09 -0.01 26.91
N PHE A 645 63.18 0.85 27.36
CA PHE A 645 62.88 0.98 28.79
C PHE A 645 61.38 1.17 29.02
N HIS A 646 60.84 0.68 30.14
CA HIS A 646 59.39 0.61 30.36
C HIS A 646 58.73 1.94 30.77
N THR A 647 59.52 3.00 31.05
CA THR A 647 59.02 4.30 31.51
C THR A 647 59.84 5.47 30.97
N LEU A 648 59.19 6.41 30.30
CA LEU A 648 59.86 7.57 29.71
C LEU A 648 59.27 8.88 30.24
N TYR A 649 60.09 9.92 30.36
CA TYR A 649 59.69 11.21 30.90
C TYR A 649 59.92 12.34 29.88
N TYR A 650 58.89 13.15 29.63
CA TYR A 650 59.00 14.28 28.68
C TYR A 650 58.27 15.51 29.16
N THR A 651 58.85 16.68 28.89
CA THR A 651 58.19 17.96 29.12
C THR A 651 57.19 18.27 28.01
N SER A 652 56.22 19.15 28.29
CA SER A 652 55.27 19.63 27.27
C SER A 652 55.97 20.22 26.03
N SER A 653 57.12 20.90 26.22
CA SER A 653 57.91 21.46 25.12
C SER A 653 58.56 20.37 24.27
N GLU A 654 59.18 19.36 24.89
CA GLU A 654 59.81 18.26 24.15
C GLU A 654 58.77 17.43 23.38
N ILE A 655 57.61 17.16 23.98
CA ILE A 655 56.52 16.46 23.28
C ILE A 655 56.07 17.27 22.07
N LEU A 656 55.94 18.59 22.22
CA LEU A 656 55.57 19.50 21.14
C LEU A 656 56.63 19.53 20.02
N ASP A 657 57.91 19.54 20.38
CA ASP A 657 59.02 19.54 19.44
C ASP A 657 59.11 18.21 18.68
N ILE A 658 58.83 17.08 19.34
CA ILE A 658 58.76 15.77 18.71
C ILE A 658 57.56 15.70 17.76
N LEU A 659 56.38 16.17 18.19
CA LEU A 659 55.15 16.19 17.38
C LEU A 659 55.26 17.12 16.16
N ASN A 660 55.97 18.24 16.28
CA ASN A 660 56.12 19.26 15.24
C ASN A 660 57.46 19.20 14.48
N GLY A 661 58.21 18.09 14.61
CA GLY A 661 59.52 17.90 13.96
C GLY A 661 59.46 17.96 12.42
N GLY A 662 60.63 18.05 11.77
CA GLY A 662 60.79 18.44 10.36
C GLY A 662 60.09 17.60 9.27
N ALA A 663 59.42 16.49 9.62
CA ALA A 663 58.63 15.65 8.72
C ALA A 663 57.11 15.71 9.00
N ALA A 664 56.65 16.51 9.96
CA ALA A 664 55.25 16.58 10.35
C ALA A 664 54.43 17.43 9.36
N GLY A 665 53.40 16.83 8.74
CA GLY A 665 52.49 17.51 7.82
C GLY A 665 51.50 18.49 8.49
N TYR A 666 51.45 18.54 9.82
CA TYR A 666 50.53 19.36 10.60
C TYR A 666 51.21 19.89 11.88
N LYS A 667 50.90 21.13 12.29
CA LYS A 667 51.45 21.75 13.51
C LYS A 667 50.44 21.73 14.65
N PHE A 668 50.80 21.12 15.77
CA PHE A 668 49.99 21.09 16.98
C PHE A 668 50.30 22.26 17.91
N ARG A 669 49.27 22.69 18.67
CA ARG A 669 49.39 23.76 19.68
C ARG A 669 49.64 23.14 21.06
N ARG A 670 50.47 23.80 21.88
CA ARG A 670 50.80 23.36 23.25
C ARG A 670 49.57 23.11 24.14
N ALA A 671 48.55 23.96 24.04
CA ALA A 671 47.30 23.82 24.81
C ALA A 671 46.57 22.51 24.47
N ALA A 672 46.38 22.21 23.19
CA ALA A 672 45.72 20.99 22.73
C ALA A 672 46.49 19.72 23.12
N VAL A 673 47.83 19.76 23.11
CA VAL A 673 48.67 18.65 23.57
C VAL A 673 48.52 18.43 25.07
N SER A 674 48.48 19.50 25.86
CA SER A 674 48.38 19.39 27.33
C SER A 674 47.00 18.91 27.76
N GLU A 675 45.93 19.47 27.17
CA GLU A 675 44.54 19.03 27.38
C GLU A 675 44.37 17.54 27.04
N ARG A 676 44.93 17.09 25.90
CA ARG A 676 44.83 15.69 25.49
C ARG A 676 45.60 14.72 26.41
N LEU A 677 46.77 15.12 26.91
CA LEU A 677 47.54 14.31 27.87
C LEU A 677 46.81 14.19 29.22
N GLU A 678 46.11 15.24 29.65
CA GLU A 678 45.33 15.25 30.88
C GLU A 678 44.03 14.46 30.75
N ASP A 679 43.23 14.71 29.71
CA ASP A 679 41.90 14.11 29.54
C ASP A 679 41.96 12.63 29.13
N THR A 680 42.85 12.28 28.19
CA THR A 680 42.87 10.96 27.57
C THR A 680 43.88 10.02 28.22
N PHE A 681 45.09 10.50 28.49
CA PHE A 681 46.14 9.70 29.10
C PHE A 681 46.14 9.78 30.64
N LYS A 682 45.28 10.63 31.22
CA LYS A 682 45.18 10.85 32.68
C LYS A 682 46.53 11.22 33.30
N MET A 683 47.41 11.87 32.53
CA MET A 683 48.74 12.27 32.98
C MET A 683 48.66 13.69 33.53
N ARG A 684 49.08 13.87 34.79
CA ARG A 684 49.13 15.20 35.42
C ARG A 684 50.53 15.79 35.35
N ASN A 685 50.58 17.11 35.19
CA ASN A 685 51.81 17.90 35.17
C ASN A 685 52.14 18.43 36.59
N ASP A 686 52.14 17.52 37.57
CA ASP A 686 52.20 17.91 38.97
C ASP A 686 53.65 17.92 39.47
N LYS A 687 54.14 19.15 39.66
CA LYS A 687 55.41 19.57 40.31
C LYS A 687 56.70 19.38 39.48
N ASP A 688 57.71 20.20 39.79
CA ASP A 688 59.05 20.14 39.18
C ASP A 688 59.78 18.95 39.80
N ILE A 689 59.83 17.82 39.09
CA ILE A 689 60.38 16.56 39.59
C ILE A 689 61.75 16.34 38.95
N ARG A 690 62.70 15.83 39.74
CA ARG A 690 63.99 15.33 39.26
C ARG A 690 63.89 13.82 39.09
N VAL A 691 63.92 13.36 37.84
CA VAL A 691 63.89 11.94 37.49
C VAL A 691 65.12 11.56 36.67
N SER A 692 65.38 10.27 36.58
CA SER A 692 66.45 9.70 35.77
C SER A 692 65.85 9.16 34.46
N GLN A 693 66.15 9.81 33.34
CA GLN A 693 65.72 9.36 32.00
C GLN A 693 66.73 8.34 31.47
N PRO A 694 66.31 7.20 30.90
CA PRO A 694 67.24 6.30 30.21
C PRO A 694 67.88 7.00 29.00
N SER A 695 69.16 6.76 28.75
CA SER A 695 69.86 7.21 27.54
C SER A 695 69.39 6.42 26.32
N LYS A 696 69.41 7.05 25.15
CA LYS A 696 69.19 6.35 23.86
C LYS A 696 70.33 5.36 23.60
N GLU A 697 70.03 4.19 23.06
CA GLU A 697 71.05 3.18 22.76
C GLU A 697 71.64 3.40 21.36
N GLU A 698 72.97 3.45 21.23
CA GLU A 698 73.67 3.48 19.94
C GLU A 698 73.98 2.06 19.45
N SER A 699 73.03 1.42 18.75
CA SER A 699 73.13 0.09 18.11
C SER A 699 73.49 -1.11 19.02
N PRO A 700 72.91 -2.31 18.78
CA PRO A 700 73.07 -3.44 19.69
C PRO A 700 74.47 -4.06 19.56
N VAL A 701 75.29 -3.96 20.61
CA VAL A 701 76.42 -4.89 20.78
C VAL A 701 75.83 -6.25 21.17
N THR A 702 76.23 -7.27 20.41
CA THR A 702 75.73 -8.64 20.44
C THR A 702 75.72 -9.27 21.84
N GLY A 703 74.54 -9.76 22.22
CA GLY A 703 74.31 -10.93 23.07
C GLY A 703 74.96 -10.93 24.44
N PHE A 704 74.23 -10.45 25.46
CA PHE A 704 74.03 -11.12 26.75
C PHE A 704 72.92 -10.40 27.53
N ASP A 705 72.14 -11.18 28.26
CA ASP A 705 71.05 -10.75 29.15
C ASP A 705 71.53 -9.70 30.17
N CYS A 706 70.65 -8.73 30.46
CA CYS A 706 70.82 -7.51 31.29
C CYS A 706 71.27 -6.27 30.51
N ILE A 707 70.31 -5.50 30.00
CA ILE A 707 70.58 -4.16 29.45
C ILE A 707 70.86 -3.20 30.61
N ALA A 708 72.11 -2.78 30.76
CA ALA A 708 72.48 -1.72 31.67
C ALA A 708 72.10 -0.38 31.04
N HIS A 709 71.01 0.23 31.52
CA HIS A 709 70.63 1.58 31.11
C HIS A 709 71.53 2.61 31.81
N ASN A 710 72.19 3.46 31.03
CA ASN A 710 72.72 4.70 31.56
C ASN A 710 71.55 5.66 31.76
N PHE A 711 71.54 6.35 32.89
CA PHE A 711 70.48 7.29 33.23
C PHE A 711 71.02 8.70 33.31
N GLU A 712 70.37 9.61 32.61
CA GLU A 712 70.67 11.04 32.66
C GLU A 712 69.70 11.75 33.60
N PRO A 713 70.18 12.65 34.47
CA PRO A 713 69.32 13.43 35.34
C PRO A 713 68.49 14.39 34.49
N LYS A 714 67.17 14.24 34.55
CA LYS A 714 66.19 15.10 33.88
C LYS A 714 65.38 15.84 34.92
N ARG A 715 65.23 17.16 34.75
CA ARG A 715 64.47 18.02 35.65
C ARG A 715 63.43 18.80 34.87
N GLY A 716 62.22 18.88 35.40
CA GLY A 716 61.19 19.74 34.85
C GLY A 716 59.79 19.31 35.26
N ARG A 717 58.83 19.96 34.61
CA ARG A 717 57.42 19.61 34.56
C ARG A 717 57.20 18.49 33.56
N LEU A 718 57.27 17.24 34.03
CA LEU A 718 57.40 16.04 33.21
C LEU A 718 56.10 15.21 33.21
N TYR A 719 55.71 14.75 32.03
CA TYR A 719 54.72 13.70 31.84
C TYR A 719 55.40 12.33 31.87
N THR A 720 54.78 11.37 32.56
CA THR A 720 55.29 10.00 32.70
C THR A 720 54.55 9.06 31.74
N PHE A 721 55.28 8.50 30.79
CA PHE A 721 54.76 7.54 29.82
C PHE A 721 55.14 6.12 30.25
N LYS A 722 54.13 5.25 30.46
CA LYS A 722 54.34 3.86 30.87
C LYS A 722 54.03 2.92 29.72
N ILE A 723 54.88 1.92 29.48
CA ILE A 723 54.74 1.02 28.32
C ILE A 723 53.38 0.30 28.27
N GLU A 724 52.80 -0.02 29.43
CA GLU A 724 51.49 -0.67 29.57
C GLU A 724 50.30 0.21 29.15
N ASP A 725 50.49 1.53 29.02
CA ASP A 725 49.46 2.45 28.51
C ASP A 725 49.40 2.43 26.96
N PHE A 726 50.40 1.80 26.30
CA PHE A 726 50.58 1.78 24.85
C PHE A 726 50.57 0.38 24.24
N TYR A 727 50.94 -0.66 25.00
CA TYR A 727 50.96 -2.05 24.58
C TYR A 727 50.22 -2.97 25.55
N THR A 728 49.64 -4.05 25.04
CA THR A 728 49.07 -5.11 25.89
C THR A 728 50.19 -5.89 26.57
N TRP A 729 49.91 -6.48 27.74
CA TRP A 729 50.88 -7.31 28.47
C TRP A 729 51.43 -8.46 27.63
N GLN A 730 50.60 -9.10 26.81
CA GLN A 730 51.02 -10.16 25.89
C GLN A 730 52.00 -9.64 24.83
N HIS A 731 51.77 -8.44 24.30
CA HIS A 731 52.67 -7.82 23.33
C HIS A 731 54.01 -7.44 23.97
N ILE A 732 53.98 -6.97 25.22
CA ILE A 732 55.19 -6.69 26.02
C ILE A 732 56.00 -7.98 26.18
N GLU A 733 55.39 -9.05 26.70
CA GLU A 733 56.07 -10.33 26.93
C GLU A 733 56.66 -10.96 25.66
N GLN A 734 55.99 -10.79 24.52
CA GLN A 734 56.42 -11.39 23.25
C GLN A 734 57.54 -10.61 22.54
N TYR A 735 57.51 -9.27 22.60
CA TYR A 735 58.35 -8.42 21.74
C TYR A 735 59.36 -7.56 22.48
N PHE A 736 59.25 -7.45 23.81
CA PHE A 736 60.10 -6.59 24.61
C PHE A 736 61.00 -7.45 25.51
N ASN A 737 62.15 -7.86 24.98
CA ASN A 737 63.12 -8.74 25.65
C ASN A 737 63.99 -8.04 26.72
N TYR A 738 63.79 -6.74 26.94
CA TYR A 738 64.58 -5.93 27.85
C TYR A 738 63.89 -5.67 29.19
N CYS A 739 62.64 -6.10 29.36
CA CYS A 739 61.92 -6.00 30.62
C CYS A 739 60.90 -7.12 30.77
N THR A 740 60.81 -7.68 31.96
CA THR A 740 59.78 -8.67 32.32
C THR A 740 58.57 -8.00 32.95
N ILE A 741 57.40 -8.64 32.84
CA ILE A 741 56.17 -8.15 33.48
C ILE A 741 56.35 -8.01 35.00
N GLU A 742 57.13 -8.90 35.63
CA GLU A 742 57.42 -8.84 37.06
C GLU A 742 58.29 -7.64 37.43
N GLU A 743 59.31 -7.30 36.63
CA GLU A 743 60.16 -6.13 36.83
C GLU A 743 59.36 -4.84 36.71
N ILE A 744 58.49 -4.74 35.70
CA ILE A 744 57.60 -3.58 35.54
C ILE A 744 56.71 -3.45 36.78
N LYS A 745 56.05 -4.53 37.21
CA LYS A 745 55.18 -4.52 38.41
C LYS A 745 55.95 -4.14 39.69
N LYS A 746 57.15 -4.69 39.90
CA LYS A 746 58.02 -4.35 41.04
C LYS A 746 58.43 -2.88 41.01
N PHE A 747 58.78 -2.35 39.83
CA PHE A 747 59.13 -0.94 39.65
C PHE A 747 57.96 -0.01 39.98
N ARG A 748 56.73 -0.34 39.54
CA ARG A 748 55.52 0.44 39.89
C ARG A 748 55.23 0.44 41.39
N VAL A 749 55.39 -0.70 42.07
CA VAL A 749 55.20 -0.81 43.53
C VAL A 749 56.24 0.00 44.31
N ASN A 750 57.51 -0.02 43.86
CA ASN A 750 58.57 0.73 44.50
C ASN A 750 58.39 2.25 44.32
N ASN A 751 58.01 2.74 43.14
CA ASN A 751 57.72 4.16 42.93
C ASN A 751 56.51 4.65 43.74
N ASN A 752 55.45 3.85 43.87
CA ASN A 752 54.29 4.22 44.69
C ASN A 752 54.63 4.33 46.19
N LYS A 753 55.60 3.54 46.70
CA LYS A 753 56.07 3.66 48.09
C LYS A 753 56.84 4.96 48.32
N THR A 754 57.66 5.39 47.36
CA THR A 754 58.40 6.66 47.43
C THR A 754 57.45 7.87 47.39
N GLU A 755 56.40 7.84 46.55
CA GLU A 755 55.36 8.88 46.51
C GLU A 755 54.52 8.93 47.80
N SER A 756 54.31 7.80 48.49
CA SER A 756 53.58 7.77 49.76
C SER A 756 54.38 8.27 50.98
N LEU A 757 55.72 8.25 50.90
CA LEU A 757 56.60 8.77 51.96
C LEU A 757 56.81 10.29 51.85
N GLU A 758 56.76 10.86 50.65
CA GLU A 758 56.81 12.33 50.45
C GLU A 758 55.46 13.04 50.73
N ALA A 759 54.36 12.30 50.87
CA ALA A 759 53.04 12.84 51.21
C ALA A 759 52.77 12.94 52.73
N LEU A 760 53.73 12.56 53.58
CA LEU A 760 53.62 12.61 55.05
C LEU A 760 54.53 13.66 55.71
N ASP A 761 55.33 14.38 54.94
CA ASP A 761 56.08 15.56 55.40
C ASP A 761 55.85 16.73 54.40
N ILE A 762 54.72 17.43 54.54
CA ILE A 762 54.48 18.88 54.32
C ILE A 762 53.05 19.21 54.77
#